data_AF-H0VAB2-F1
#
_entry.id   AF-H0VAB2-F1
#
_cell.length_a   1.000
_cell.length_b   1.000
_cell.length_c   1.000
_cell.angle_alpha   90.00
_cell.angle_beta   90.00
_cell.angle_gamma   90.00
#
_symmetry.space_group_name_H-M   'P 1'
#
loop_
_entity.id
_entity.type
_entity.pdbx_description
1 polymer ?
#
loop_
_entity_poly.entity_id
_entity_poly.type
_entity_poly.pdbx_seq_one_letter_code
_entity_poly.pdbx_strand_id
1 'polypeptide(L)'
;MLRVQRIRLGRPGLSLSKGLHHKAVMALRREDVNAWERRAPLAPRHIKGITNLGYKVLIQPSNRRAIHDKEYVKAGGILQEDISEACLILGVKRPPEEKLMSKKTYAFFSHTIKAQEANMQLLDEILKQEIRLIDYEKMVDHRGSRVVAFGQWAGVAGMINILHGMGLRLLALGHHTPFMHLGMAHNYRNSSQAIQAVRDAGYEISLGLMPKSIGPLTFVFTGTGNVSKGAQEVFNQLPCEYVEPHELKEVSKTGDLRKVYGTVLSRHHHLVRKTDGVYDPVEYDKYPERYISRFNSDIAPYITCLINGIYWEQNTPRLLTRQDAQSLLAPVKSSVTAIEGCPELPHKLVAICDISADTGGSIEFMTECTTIDHPFCMYDADQHIIHDSVEGSGILMCSIDNLPAQLPIEATECFGDMLYPYVEEMLLSDASQPLESQNFSPVVRDAVITSNGLLTDKYKYIQKLRESRERVQLLSMNTKKKVLVLGSGYVSGPVLEYLSRDCNIEITLGSDMMSQIKQLGSKYNINPVSMNIAKQEEKLNSLVATQDLVISLLPYALHPVVAKACITNKVNMITASYITPALKELEKSVEEAGITIIGELGLDPGLDHMLAMDTIDKAKQMGATVESYISYCGGIPAPEHSDNPLRYKFSWSPLGVLMGIMQPATYLLNGKVVNVAGGVSFLDAVTSVDYFPGLNLEGYPNRDSTRYAEIYGIPSAHTVLRGTLRYKGYSKALNGFVKLGLINREAHPSLRSEVSSLTWKQLLCDLVGISRSSTCGVLKEAVLRKLGGDSTQLEAAEGLGLLGDEQVPQAESLMDALSKHLAFKLSYGPKEKDMVVMRHSFDIRHPSGHLENKTIDLVVYGDFSGFSAMAKTVGLPTAMAAKMLLDGEIEAKGLMGPFSKEIYGPILEKIRQEGILYTTQSTIKL
;
A
#
# COMPACT_ATOMS: atom_id res chain seq x y z
N MET A 1 -49.86 -57.09 9.58
CA MET A 1 -49.47 -57.37 10.98
C MET A 1 -49.22 -56.05 11.71
N LEU A 2 -49.89 -55.88 12.85
CA LEU A 2 -49.78 -54.86 13.91
C LEU A 2 -48.72 -53.73 13.80
N ARG A 3 -49.21 -52.52 13.54
CA ARG A 3 -49.05 -51.35 14.43
C ARG A 3 -50.48 -50.98 14.89
N VAL A 4 -50.75 -50.37 16.05
CA VAL A 4 -50.58 -48.93 16.35
C VAL A 4 -50.96 -48.65 17.83
N GLN A 5 -50.39 -47.57 18.40
CA GLN A 5 -50.85 -46.75 19.56
C GLN A 5 -50.47 -47.06 21.02
N ARG A 6 -50.35 -45.92 21.74
CA ARG A 6 -49.98 -45.68 23.15
C ARG A 6 -51.21 -45.76 24.07
N ILE A 7 -50.99 -45.90 25.38
CA ILE A 7 -51.68 -45.11 26.44
C ILE A 7 -50.78 -45.06 27.72
N ARG A 8 -51.01 -44.06 28.59
CA ARG A 8 -50.16 -43.64 29.74
C ARG A 8 -50.62 -44.21 31.10
N LEU A 9 -49.67 -44.30 32.04
CA LEU A 9 -49.76 -44.08 33.52
C LEU A 9 -48.30 -44.00 34.07
N GLY A 10 -47.95 -43.37 35.21
CA GLY A 10 -48.69 -42.37 36.00
C GLY A 10 -48.06 -42.01 37.38
N ARG A 11 -47.30 -40.89 37.47
CA ARG A 11 -46.71 -40.26 38.69
C ARG A 11 -45.58 -41.03 39.42
N PRO A 12 -44.82 -40.40 40.36
CA PRO A 12 -44.67 -38.97 40.66
C PRO A 12 -43.25 -38.42 40.38
N GLY A 13 -43.10 -37.10 40.32
CA GLY A 13 -41.77 -36.48 40.18
C GLY A 13 -41.06 -36.34 41.53
N LEU A 14 -39.75 -36.60 41.58
CA LEU A 14 -38.85 -36.01 42.57
C LEU A 14 -38.06 -34.87 41.91
N SER A 15 -38.35 -33.65 42.34
CA SER A 15 -37.45 -32.52 42.13
C SER A 15 -36.20 -32.74 42.97
N LEU A 16 -35.09 -33.07 42.31
CA LEU A 16 -33.75 -33.00 42.89
C LEU A 16 -32.94 -31.88 42.21
N SER A 17 -33.52 -30.67 42.23
CA SER A 17 -32.78 -29.43 42.02
C SER A 17 -31.86 -29.15 43.21
N LYS A 18 -30.82 -29.98 43.40
CA LYS A 18 -29.66 -29.61 44.22
C LYS A 18 -28.89 -28.54 43.47
N GLY A 19 -29.20 -27.28 43.77
CA GLY A 19 -28.45 -26.13 43.29
C GLY A 19 -27.00 -26.22 43.77
N LEU A 20 -26.10 -26.60 42.87
CA LEU A 20 -24.67 -26.37 43.03
C LEU A 20 -24.45 -24.86 42.86
N HIS A 21 -24.40 -24.14 43.99
CA HIS A 21 -23.92 -22.76 44.00
C HIS A 21 -22.43 -22.78 43.65
N HIS A 22 -22.12 -22.54 42.38
CA HIS A 22 -20.75 -22.37 41.90
C HIS A 22 -20.14 -21.09 42.48
N LYS A 23 -18.85 -21.14 42.83
CA LYS A 23 -18.15 -20.03 43.51
C LYS A 23 -18.02 -18.77 42.65
N ALA A 24 -17.71 -18.96 41.36
CA ALA A 24 -17.56 -17.92 40.34
C ALA A 24 -17.73 -18.56 38.94
N VAL A 25 -17.89 -17.73 37.91
CA VAL A 25 -18.22 -18.17 36.53
C VAL A 25 -17.22 -17.59 35.54
N MET A 26 -16.52 -18.46 34.80
CA MET A 26 -15.61 -18.09 33.71
C MET A 26 -16.25 -18.34 32.36
N ALA A 27 -15.86 -17.61 31.31
CA ALA A 27 -16.16 -17.95 29.93
C ALA A 27 -14.89 -18.05 29.06
N LEU A 28 -14.83 -19.09 28.21
CA LEU A 28 -14.01 -19.07 27.00
C LEU A 28 -14.85 -18.48 25.86
N ARG A 29 -14.44 -17.33 25.32
CA ARG A 29 -15.11 -16.69 24.17
C ARG A 29 -14.83 -17.43 22.86
N ARG A 30 -15.65 -17.20 21.84
CA ARG A 30 -15.38 -17.70 20.47
C ARG A 30 -14.26 -16.92 19.78
N GLU A 31 -13.61 -17.59 18.83
CA GLU A 31 -12.53 -17.06 18.00
C GLU A 31 -13.13 -16.48 16.70
N ASP A 32 -13.21 -15.15 16.60
CA ASP A 32 -13.87 -14.47 15.48
C ASP A 32 -12.99 -13.44 14.72
N VAL A 33 -11.78 -13.13 15.20
CA VAL A 33 -10.93 -12.03 14.67
C VAL A 33 -10.47 -12.21 13.21
N ASN A 34 -10.05 -13.41 12.79
CA ASN A 34 -9.69 -13.74 11.41
C ASN A 34 -9.82 -15.25 11.16
N ALA A 35 -9.67 -15.71 9.92
CA ALA A 35 -9.87 -17.11 9.53
C ALA A 35 -8.84 -18.08 10.18
N TRP A 36 -7.60 -17.64 10.32
CA TRP A 36 -6.49 -18.45 10.84
C TRP A 36 -6.46 -18.59 12.36
N GLU A 37 -7.07 -17.65 13.10
CA GLU A 37 -7.16 -17.71 14.55
C GLU A 37 -8.15 -18.80 15.01
N ARG A 38 -7.60 -19.95 15.35
CA ARG A 38 -8.32 -21.16 15.81
C ARG A 38 -7.93 -21.58 17.23
N ARG A 39 -7.06 -20.80 17.90
CA ARG A 39 -6.54 -21.08 19.25
C ARG A 39 -7.51 -20.58 20.32
N ALA A 40 -7.75 -21.41 21.33
CA ALA A 40 -8.33 -21.00 22.61
C ALA A 40 -7.22 -20.66 23.63
N PRO A 41 -7.48 -19.86 24.66
CA PRO A 41 -6.49 -19.54 25.70
C PRO A 41 -6.29 -20.68 26.72
N LEU A 42 -7.20 -21.67 26.77
CA LEU A 42 -7.11 -22.83 27.65
C LEU A 42 -7.59 -24.08 26.93
N ALA A 43 -6.79 -25.15 26.93
CA ALA A 43 -7.21 -26.49 26.49
C ALA A 43 -8.18 -27.19 27.48
N PRO A 44 -8.91 -28.25 27.06
CA PRO A 44 -9.89 -28.95 27.91
C PRO A 44 -9.35 -29.48 29.25
N ARG A 45 -8.08 -29.90 29.32
CA ARG A 45 -7.47 -30.36 30.58
C ARG A 45 -7.40 -29.26 31.65
N HIS A 46 -7.18 -28.01 31.25
CA HIS A 46 -7.24 -26.84 32.13
C HIS A 46 -8.67 -26.57 32.60
N ILE A 47 -9.65 -26.70 31.69
CA ILE A 47 -11.06 -26.56 32.04
C ILE A 47 -11.48 -27.62 33.06
N LYS A 48 -11.02 -28.87 32.92
CA LYS A 48 -11.23 -29.94 33.91
C LYS A 48 -10.60 -29.60 35.27
N GLY A 49 -9.45 -28.94 35.29
CA GLY A 49 -8.84 -28.43 36.52
C GLY A 49 -9.73 -27.39 37.22
N ILE A 50 -10.19 -26.39 36.48
CA ILE A 50 -11.05 -25.30 36.98
C ILE A 50 -12.41 -25.83 37.47
N THR A 51 -13.04 -26.77 36.75
CA THR A 51 -14.32 -27.36 37.15
C THR A 51 -14.19 -28.24 38.39
N ASN A 52 -13.07 -28.97 38.54
CA ASN A 52 -12.77 -29.75 39.75
C ASN A 52 -12.61 -28.86 41.01
N LEU A 53 -12.18 -27.60 40.87
CA LEU A 53 -12.12 -26.62 41.98
C LEU A 53 -13.50 -26.05 42.39
N GLY A 54 -14.55 -26.40 41.63
CA GLY A 54 -15.95 -26.05 41.87
C GLY A 54 -16.47 -24.84 41.07
N TYR A 55 -15.65 -24.26 40.19
CA TYR A 55 -16.05 -23.13 39.36
C TYR A 55 -16.90 -23.56 38.15
N LYS A 56 -17.77 -22.67 37.69
CA LYS A 56 -18.54 -22.87 36.46
C LYS A 56 -17.74 -22.34 35.28
N VAL A 57 -17.58 -23.15 34.22
CA VAL A 57 -16.92 -22.71 32.99
C VAL A 57 -17.91 -22.76 31.84
N LEU A 58 -18.24 -21.60 31.29
CA LEU A 58 -18.97 -21.45 30.04
C LEU A 58 -18.01 -21.56 28.86
N ILE A 59 -18.45 -22.23 27.81
CA ILE A 59 -17.74 -22.39 26.55
C ILE A 59 -18.63 -21.79 25.48
N GLN A 60 -18.19 -20.68 24.88
CA GLN A 60 -18.95 -20.10 23.78
C GLN A 60 -18.77 -20.94 22.51
N PRO A 61 -19.85 -21.37 21.83
CA PRO A 61 -19.77 -22.23 20.66
C PRO A 61 -18.87 -21.67 19.55
N SER A 62 -18.04 -22.52 18.94
CA SER A 62 -17.14 -22.08 17.87
C SER A 62 -16.88 -23.18 16.85
N ASN A 63 -17.31 -22.94 15.60
CA ASN A 63 -16.97 -23.80 14.46
C ASN A 63 -15.54 -23.55 13.94
N ARG A 64 -14.82 -22.54 14.47
CA ARG A 64 -13.46 -22.18 14.07
C ARG A 64 -12.39 -22.79 14.99
N ARG A 65 -12.72 -22.99 16.27
CA ARG A 65 -11.82 -23.55 17.30
C ARG A 65 -11.24 -24.90 16.89
N ALA A 66 -9.92 -25.04 17.00
CA ALA A 66 -9.24 -26.27 16.59
C ALA A 66 -9.56 -27.48 17.49
N ILE A 67 -9.75 -27.24 18.79
CA ILE A 67 -10.23 -28.25 19.74
C ILE A 67 -11.75 -28.20 19.77
N HIS A 68 -12.41 -29.29 19.36
CA HIS A 68 -13.85 -29.34 19.21
C HIS A 68 -14.58 -29.22 20.57
N ASP A 69 -15.66 -28.42 20.60
CA ASP A 69 -16.50 -28.15 21.79
C ASP A 69 -16.89 -29.38 22.63
N LYS A 70 -17.10 -30.56 22.02
CA LYS A 70 -17.37 -31.83 22.72
C LYS A 70 -16.28 -32.20 23.74
N GLU A 71 -15.01 -31.88 23.48
CA GLU A 71 -13.92 -32.16 24.42
C GLU A 71 -13.94 -31.22 25.62
N TYR A 72 -14.33 -29.95 25.42
CA TYR A 72 -14.58 -29.03 26.52
C TYR A 72 -15.79 -29.45 27.37
N VAL A 73 -16.86 -29.96 26.75
CA VAL A 73 -18.02 -30.49 27.47
C VAL A 73 -17.66 -31.73 28.29
N LYS A 74 -16.86 -32.67 27.75
CA LYS A 74 -16.31 -33.81 28.50
C LYS A 74 -15.42 -33.38 29.67
N ALA A 75 -14.76 -32.23 29.57
CA ALA A 75 -13.98 -31.63 30.65
C ALA A 75 -14.83 -30.92 31.73
N GLY A 76 -16.16 -30.91 31.60
CA GLY A 76 -17.09 -30.25 32.51
C GLY A 76 -17.46 -28.81 32.14
N GLY A 77 -16.99 -28.31 30.99
CA GLY A 77 -17.44 -27.03 30.44
C GLY A 77 -18.89 -27.08 29.97
N ILE A 78 -19.60 -25.96 30.08
CA ILE A 78 -21.01 -25.81 29.68
C ILE A 78 -21.04 -25.03 28.37
N LEU A 79 -21.47 -25.68 27.29
CA LEU A 79 -21.61 -25.06 25.98
C LEU A 79 -22.80 -24.09 25.99
N GLN A 80 -22.54 -22.78 25.92
CA GLN A 80 -23.55 -21.73 26.10
C GLN A 80 -23.22 -20.50 25.23
N GLU A 81 -24.19 -20.05 24.43
CA GLU A 81 -24.04 -18.90 23.53
C GLU A 81 -23.88 -17.58 24.31
N ASP A 82 -24.82 -17.34 25.21
CA ASP A 82 -24.79 -16.22 26.16
C ASP A 82 -23.78 -16.50 27.26
N ILE A 83 -22.75 -15.66 27.34
CA ILE A 83 -21.68 -15.72 28.34
C ILE A 83 -21.75 -14.58 29.36
N SER A 84 -22.85 -13.82 29.39
CA SER A 84 -23.04 -12.65 30.27
C SER A 84 -23.01 -12.97 31.78
N GLU A 85 -23.25 -14.22 32.16
CA GLU A 85 -23.11 -14.72 33.53
C GLU A 85 -21.65 -14.72 34.03
N ALA A 86 -20.67 -14.84 33.13
CA ALA A 86 -19.26 -14.91 33.51
C ALA A 86 -18.73 -13.60 34.11
N CYS A 87 -17.90 -13.68 35.16
CA CYS A 87 -17.13 -12.55 35.68
C CYS A 87 -15.79 -12.40 34.93
N LEU A 88 -15.16 -13.52 34.57
CA LEU A 88 -13.91 -13.58 33.79
C LEU A 88 -14.16 -14.11 32.38
N ILE A 89 -13.70 -13.37 31.37
CA ILE A 89 -13.82 -13.74 29.95
C ILE A 89 -12.42 -13.81 29.34
N LEU A 90 -12.03 -15.01 28.91
CA LEU A 90 -10.71 -15.28 28.33
C LEU A 90 -10.79 -15.46 26.82
N GLY A 91 -9.86 -14.85 26.07
CA GLY A 91 -9.64 -15.10 24.65
C GLY A 91 -8.19 -14.87 24.24
N VAL A 92 -7.73 -15.45 23.13
CA VAL A 92 -6.34 -15.22 22.66
C VAL A 92 -6.19 -13.80 22.09
N LYS A 93 -7.17 -13.35 21.30
CA LYS A 93 -7.20 -12.01 20.66
C LYS A 93 -8.43 -11.23 21.09
N ARG A 94 -8.36 -9.90 20.89
CA ARG A 94 -9.42 -8.93 21.19
C ARG A 94 -10.80 -9.37 20.67
N PRO A 95 -11.89 -9.12 21.42
CA PRO A 95 -13.24 -9.21 20.89
C PRO A 95 -13.55 -8.03 19.95
N PRO A 96 -14.56 -8.17 19.08
CA PRO A 96 -15.27 -7.04 18.52
C PRO A 96 -15.86 -6.15 19.63
N GLU A 97 -15.84 -4.85 19.41
CA GLU A 97 -16.15 -3.83 20.42
C GLU A 97 -17.62 -3.91 20.86
N GLU A 98 -18.52 -4.18 19.92
CA GLU A 98 -19.96 -4.35 20.13
C GLU A 98 -20.32 -5.60 20.94
N LYS A 99 -19.35 -6.47 21.24
CA LYS A 99 -19.49 -7.68 22.06
C LYS A 99 -18.83 -7.55 23.44
N LEU A 100 -18.30 -6.38 23.79
CA LEU A 100 -17.83 -6.09 25.14
C LEU A 100 -19.02 -6.01 26.11
N MET A 101 -18.81 -6.44 27.35
CA MET A 101 -19.84 -6.45 28.40
C MET A 101 -19.36 -5.69 29.63
N SER A 102 -20.26 -4.86 30.17
CA SER A 102 -19.94 -3.97 31.30
C SER A 102 -19.49 -4.70 32.56
N LYS A 103 -18.53 -4.11 33.28
CA LYS A 103 -18.06 -4.52 34.62
C LYS A 103 -17.64 -6.00 34.69
N LYS A 104 -16.95 -6.46 33.64
CA LYS A 104 -16.32 -7.79 33.56
C LYS A 104 -14.80 -7.68 33.61
N THR A 105 -14.14 -8.78 33.97
CA THR A 105 -12.71 -8.96 33.78
C THR A 105 -12.49 -9.64 32.43
N TYR A 106 -11.68 -9.05 31.56
CA TYR A 106 -11.26 -9.63 30.28
C TYR A 106 -9.75 -9.88 30.30
N ALA A 107 -9.30 -11.01 29.73
CA ALA A 107 -7.89 -11.23 29.46
C ALA A 107 -7.66 -11.69 28.01
N PHE A 108 -6.80 -10.97 27.30
CA PHE A 108 -6.38 -11.21 25.91
C PHE A 108 -5.16 -10.36 25.54
N PHE A 109 -4.49 -10.64 24.42
CA PHE A 109 -3.48 -9.74 23.85
C PHE A 109 -4.16 -8.49 23.26
N SER A 110 -4.07 -7.35 23.94
CA SER A 110 -4.84 -6.16 23.57
C SER A 110 -4.15 -5.25 22.56
N HIS A 111 -2.81 -5.22 22.56
CA HIS A 111 -1.97 -4.32 21.76
C HIS A 111 -2.24 -2.82 22.01
N THR A 112 -2.88 -2.47 23.14
CA THR A 112 -3.24 -1.08 23.50
C THR A 112 -2.06 -0.30 24.09
N ILE A 113 -1.09 -0.99 24.70
CA ILE A 113 0.02 -0.42 25.48
C ILE A 113 0.94 0.55 24.70
N LYS A 114 0.98 0.45 23.36
CA LYS A 114 1.77 1.34 22.48
C LYS A 114 0.99 2.58 22.00
N ALA A 115 -0.25 2.78 22.46
CA ALA A 115 -1.14 3.86 22.05
C ALA A 115 -1.41 3.98 20.53
N GLN A 116 -1.25 2.87 19.79
CA GLN A 116 -1.48 2.80 18.34
C GLN A 116 -2.96 2.99 17.99
N GLU A 117 -3.24 3.83 17.00
CA GLU A 117 -4.59 4.30 16.65
C GLU A 117 -5.61 3.17 16.44
N ALA A 118 -5.24 2.13 15.69
CA ALA A 118 -6.07 0.95 15.40
C ALA A 118 -6.51 0.12 16.63
N ASN A 119 -6.01 0.44 17.82
CA ASN A 119 -6.38 -0.20 19.10
C ASN A 119 -7.03 0.77 20.10
N MET A 120 -7.17 2.07 19.78
CA MET A 120 -7.66 3.06 20.75
C MET A 120 -9.17 2.99 20.98
N GLN A 121 -9.96 2.80 19.91
CA GLN A 121 -11.42 2.65 20.00
C GLN A 121 -11.83 1.48 20.93
N LEU A 122 -11.12 0.34 20.84
CA LEU A 122 -11.27 -0.77 21.77
C LEU A 122 -10.99 -0.37 23.23
N LEU A 123 -9.90 0.38 23.48
CA LEU A 123 -9.55 0.83 24.82
C LEU A 123 -10.59 1.82 25.37
N ASP A 124 -11.17 2.67 24.53
CA ASP A 124 -12.22 3.61 24.92
C ASP A 124 -13.51 2.88 25.31
N GLU A 125 -13.95 1.89 24.53
CA GLU A 125 -15.11 1.08 24.89
C GLU A 125 -14.84 0.24 26.16
N ILE A 126 -13.61 -0.27 26.36
CA ILE A 126 -13.20 -0.96 27.59
C ILE A 126 -13.30 -0.05 28.82
N LEU A 127 -12.82 1.20 28.72
CA LEU A 127 -12.93 2.19 29.80
C LEU A 127 -14.41 2.55 30.06
N LYS A 128 -15.17 2.86 29.02
CA LYS A 128 -16.61 3.19 29.08
C LYS A 128 -17.47 2.07 29.67
N GLN A 129 -17.13 0.82 29.39
CA GLN A 129 -17.80 -0.37 29.94
C GLN A 129 -17.33 -0.71 31.37
N GLU A 130 -16.41 0.05 31.96
CA GLU A 130 -15.78 -0.23 33.25
C GLU A 130 -15.10 -1.62 33.32
N ILE A 131 -14.55 -2.09 32.20
CA ILE A 131 -13.92 -3.41 32.10
C ILE A 131 -12.54 -3.40 32.77
N ARG A 132 -12.26 -4.47 33.52
CA ARG A 132 -10.90 -4.77 33.99
C ARG A 132 -10.15 -5.56 32.91
N LEU A 133 -9.26 -4.90 32.18
CA LEU A 133 -8.47 -5.52 31.12
C LEU A 133 -7.12 -6.02 31.66
N ILE A 134 -6.84 -7.31 31.48
CA ILE A 134 -5.55 -7.96 31.74
C ILE A 134 -4.89 -8.24 30.40
N ASP A 135 -3.74 -7.61 30.11
CA ASP A 135 -3.00 -7.90 28.88
C ASP A 135 -1.92 -8.96 29.11
N TYR A 136 -2.03 -10.08 28.39
CA TYR A 136 -1.05 -11.16 28.44
C TYR A 136 0.38 -10.70 28.07
N GLU A 137 0.54 -9.67 27.24
CA GLU A 137 1.86 -9.09 26.93
C GLU A 137 2.56 -8.48 28.14
N LYS A 138 1.80 -8.13 29.20
CA LYS A 138 2.32 -7.50 30.41
C LYS A 138 2.39 -8.42 31.63
N MET A 139 2.03 -9.69 31.49
CA MET A 139 2.32 -10.72 32.50
C MET A 139 3.82 -11.03 32.48
N VAL A 140 4.58 -10.43 33.40
CA VAL A 140 6.04 -10.58 33.54
C VAL A 140 6.42 -11.08 34.93
N ASP A 141 7.46 -11.92 35.01
CA ASP A 141 8.01 -12.40 36.26
C ASP A 141 8.89 -11.34 36.96
N HIS A 142 9.36 -11.66 38.17
CA HIS A 142 10.24 -10.80 38.97
C HIS A 142 11.62 -10.53 38.34
N ARG A 143 11.97 -11.20 37.23
CA ARG A 143 13.18 -10.97 36.42
C ARG A 143 12.87 -10.22 35.12
N GLY A 144 11.62 -9.74 34.94
CA GLY A 144 11.16 -9.05 33.74
C GLY A 144 10.87 -9.97 32.55
N SER A 145 10.89 -11.30 32.74
CA SER A 145 10.62 -12.26 31.66
C SER A 145 9.12 -12.44 31.45
N ARG A 146 8.65 -12.43 30.19
CA ARG A 146 7.23 -12.69 29.87
C ARG A 146 6.84 -14.10 30.32
N VAL A 147 5.75 -14.20 31.07
CA VAL A 147 5.24 -15.45 31.66
C VAL A 147 4.43 -16.25 30.64
N VAL A 148 3.64 -15.57 29.80
CA VAL A 148 2.74 -16.22 28.84
C VAL A 148 3.04 -15.71 27.42
N ALA A 149 3.54 -16.58 26.55
CA ALA A 149 3.91 -16.21 25.16
C ALA A 149 3.88 -17.43 24.23
N PHE A 150 3.60 -17.23 22.94
CA PHE A 150 3.58 -18.31 21.94
C PHE A 150 4.96 -18.64 21.32
N GLY A 151 6.06 -18.14 21.88
CA GLY A 151 7.37 -18.14 21.23
C GLY A 151 7.84 -19.51 20.71
N GLN A 152 7.71 -20.58 21.51
CA GLN A 152 8.12 -21.93 21.09
C GLN A 152 7.37 -22.40 19.84
N TRP A 153 6.05 -22.22 19.80
CA TRP A 153 5.23 -22.63 18.65
C TRP A 153 5.40 -21.75 17.42
N ALA A 154 5.85 -20.49 17.59
CA ALA A 154 6.33 -19.68 16.47
C ALA A 154 7.62 -20.28 15.89
N GLY A 155 8.56 -20.70 16.76
CA GLY A 155 9.77 -21.43 16.37
C GLY A 155 9.50 -22.72 15.60
N VAL A 156 8.63 -23.58 16.16
CA VAL A 156 8.24 -24.87 15.54
C VAL A 156 7.62 -24.64 14.16
N ALA A 157 6.60 -23.78 14.06
CA ALA A 157 5.93 -23.51 12.79
C ALA A 157 6.84 -22.81 11.77
N GLY A 158 7.68 -21.86 12.22
CA GLY A 158 8.67 -21.19 11.36
C GLY A 158 9.69 -22.15 10.78
N MET A 159 10.21 -23.09 11.59
CA MET A 159 11.15 -24.11 11.11
C MET A 159 10.52 -25.07 10.10
N ILE A 160 9.28 -25.54 10.34
CA ILE A 160 8.56 -26.38 9.38
C ILE A 160 8.34 -25.64 8.05
N ASN A 161 7.92 -24.37 8.12
CA ASN A 161 7.63 -23.57 6.95
C ASN A 161 8.91 -23.25 6.15
N ILE A 162 10.03 -22.89 6.80
CA ILE A 162 11.26 -22.60 6.07
C ILE A 162 11.88 -23.85 5.45
N LEU A 163 11.74 -25.03 6.05
CA LEU A 163 12.16 -26.28 5.41
C LEU A 163 11.33 -26.57 4.15
N HIS A 164 10.00 -26.40 4.21
CA HIS A 164 9.14 -26.49 3.01
C HIS A 164 9.54 -25.46 1.94
N GLY A 165 9.74 -24.20 2.34
CA GLY A 165 10.17 -23.12 1.45
C GLY A 165 11.54 -23.38 0.81
N MET A 166 12.50 -23.93 1.58
CA MET A 166 13.78 -24.39 1.06
C MET A 166 13.61 -25.50 0.04
N GLY A 167 12.66 -26.42 0.21
CA GLY A 167 12.28 -27.39 -0.82
C GLY A 167 11.92 -26.71 -2.14
N LEU A 168 10.95 -25.78 -2.09
CA LEU A 168 10.51 -25.01 -3.27
C LEU A 168 11.66 -24.21 -3.91
N ARG A 169 12.47 -23.52 -3.11
CA ARG A 169 13.60 -22.70 -3.59
C ARG A 169 14.71 -23.54 -4.19
N LEU A 170 15.04 -24.68 -3.59
CA LEU A 170 16.04 -25.61 -4.13
C LEU A 170 15.55 -26.25 -5.43
N LEU A 171 14.26 -26.59 -5.56
CA LEU A 171 13.68 -27.03 -6.83
C LEU A 171 13.79 -25.95 -7.92
N ALA A 172 13.48 -24.70 -7.60
CA ALA A 172 13.63 -23.57 -8.53
C ALA A 172 15.08 -23.33 -8.96
N LEU A 173 16.06 -23.74 -8.15
CA LEU A 173 17.49 -23.75 -8.47
C LEU A 173 17.95 -25.06 -9.18
N GLY A 174 17.04 -25.96 -9.53
CA GLY A 174 17.34 -27.21 -10.24
C GLY A 174 17.66 -28.42 -9.35
N HIS A 175 17.29 -28.38 -8.07
CA HIS A 175 17.61 -29.44 -7.09
C HIS A 175 16.37 -30.12 -6.52
N HIS A 176 16.22 -31.40 -6.84
CA HIS A 176 15.35 -32.28 -6.06
C HIS A 176 16.03 -32.61 -4.72
N THR A 177 15.33 -32.36 -3.60
CA THR A 177 15.81 -32.63 -2.24
C THR A 177 14.68 -33.19 -1.38
N PRO A 178 14.97 -33.93 -0.28
CA PRO A 178 13.94 -34.50 0.58
C PRO A 178 12.97 -33.47 1.19
N PHE A 179 13.38 -32.20 1.29
CA PHE A 179 12.53 -31.10 1.73
C PHE A 179 11.32 -30.85 0.81
N MET A 180 11.35 -31.31 -0.45
CA MET A 180 10.23 -31.23 -1.39
C MET A 180 8.95 -31.92 -0.92
N HIS A 181 9.07 -32.87 0.00
CA HIS A 181 7.93 -33.65 0.52
C HIS A 181 7.35 -33.09 1.83
N LEU A 182 7.97 -32.05 2.38
CA LEU A 182 7.42 -31.30 3.51
C LEU A 182 6.34 -30.35 3.01
N GLY A 183 5.20 -30.31 3.70
CA GLY A 183 4.21 -29.24 3.57
C GLY A 183 4.39 -28.13 4.61
N MET A 184 3.65 -27.04 4.44
CA MET A 184 3.48 -25.98 5.45
C MET A 184 2.93 -26.52 6.78
N ALA A 185 3.24 -25.85 7.89
CA ALA A 185 2.85 -26.28 9.23
C ALA A 185 1.33 -26.53 9.38
N HIS A 186 0.49 -25.74 8.70
CA HIS A 186 -0.97 -25.88 8.72
C HIS A 186 -1.53 -27.04 7.87
N ASN A 187 -0.72 -27.68 7.02
CA ASN A 187 -1.12 -28.87 6.25
C ASN A 187 -1.15 -30.14 7.12
N TYR A 188 -0.47 -30.12 8.26
CA TYR A 188 -0.46 -31.22 9.22
C TYR A 188 -1.59 -31.08 10.24
N ARG A 189 -2.15 -32.20 10.67
CA ARG A 189 -3.19 -32.23 11.70
C ARG A 189 -2.67 -31.84 13.08
N ASN A 190 -1.39 -32.12 13.33
CA ASN A 190 -0.67 -31.84 14.56
C ASN A 190 0.85 -31.84 14.31
N SER A 191 1.58 -31.30 15.28
CA SER A 191 3.03 -31.24 15.36
C SER A 191 3.70 -32.62 15.21
N SER A 192 3.14 -33.69 15.78
CA SER A 192 3.69 -35.05 15.64
C SER A 192 3.72 -35.53 14.19
N GLN A 193 2.69 -35.20 13.39
CA GLN A 193 2.66 -35.53 11.96
C GLN A 193 3.69 -34.69 11.17
N ALA A 194 3.84 -33.41 11.50
CA ALA A 194 4.86 -32.55 10.91
C ALA A 194 6.29 -33.05 11.23
N ILE A 195 6.54 -33.40 12.49
CA ILE A 195 7.79 -34.01 12.97
C ILE A 195 8.07 -35.31 12.24
N GLN A 196 7.06 -36.16 11.99
CA GLN A 196 7.28 -37.38 11.24
C GLN A 196 7.73 -37.10 9.79
N ALA A 197 7.10 -36.15 9.09
CA ALA A 197 7.54 -35.76 7.75
C ALA A 197 8.99 -35.22 7.75
N VAL A 198 9.38 -34.45 8.77
CA VAL A 198 10.77 -33.98 8.94
C VAL A 198 11.73 -35.15 9.21
N ARG A 199 11.33 -36.17 9.97
CA ARG A 199 12.12 -37.40 10.18
C ARG A 199 12.27 -38.22 8.91
N ASP A 200 11.22 -38.31 8.10
CA ASP A 200 11.24 -39.04 6.83
C ASP A 200 12.24 -38.37 5.86
N ALA A 201 12.18 -37.03 5.73
CA ALA A 201 13.18 -36.24 5.01
C ALA A 201 14.59 -36.38 5.61
N GLY A 202 14.70 -36.42 6.94
CA GLY A 202 15.96 -36.66 7.65
C GLY A 202 16.56 -38.05 7.39
N TYR A 203 15.73 -39.08 7.25
CA TYR A 203 16.16 -40.42 6.90
C TYR A 203 16.75 -40.44 5.48
N GLU A 204 16.10 -39.81 4.50
CA GLU A 204 16.63 -39.66 3.14
C GLU A 204 17.98 -38.91 3.09
N ILE A 205 18.11 -37.83 3.88
CA ILE A 205 19.40 -37.14 4.06
C ILE A 205 20.47 -38.10 4.60
N SER A 206 20.15 -38.90 5.63
CA SER A 206 21.11 -39.85 6.23
C SER A 206 21.59 -40.95 5.28
N LEU A 207 20.76 -41.32 4.29
CA LEU A 207 21.11 -42.23 3.20
C LEU A 207 22.00 -41.59 2.13
N GLY A 208 22.22 -40.26 2.19
CA GLY A 208 23.01 -39.51 1.21
C GLY A 208 22.23 -39.13 -0.04
N LEU A 209 20.91 -39.00 0.03
CA LEU A 209 20.06 -38.59 -1.10
C LEU A 209 20.04 -37.07 -1.36
N MET A 210 20.89 -36.31 -0.66
CA MET A 210 21.12 -34.89 -0.94
C MET A 210 22.01 -34.71 -2.19
N PRO A 211 21.66 -33.80 -3.12
CA PRO A 211 22.53 -33.44 -4.24
C PRO A 211 23.90 -32.99 -3.76
N LYS A 212 24.98 -33.42 -4.44
CA LYS A 212 26.34 -33.02 -4.05
C LYS A 212 26.65 -31.56 -4.36
N SER A 213 25.97 -30.98 -5.36
CA SER A 213 26.27 -29.63 -5.86
C SER A 213 25.76 -28.49 -4.95
N ILE A 214 24.88 -28.77 -3.99
CA ILE A 214 24.44 -27.80 -2.97
C ILE A 214 25.38 -27.75 -1.74
N GLY A 215 26.27 -28.74 -1.61
CA GLY A 215 27.23 -28.86 -0.51
C GLY A 215 26.57 -29.06 0.87
N PRO A 216 27.36 -28.94 1.96
CA PRO A 216 26.86 -29.12 3.33
C PRO A 216 25.89 -27.99 3.71
N LEU A 217 24.71 -28.34 4.25
CA LEU A 217 23.73 -27.34 4.66
C LEU A 217 23.97 -26.87 6.11
N THR A 218 24.00 -25.55 6.30
CA THR A 218 24.27 -24.89 7.58
C THR A 218 23.10 -24.01 8.00
N PHE A 219 22.57 -24.24 9.20
CA PHE A 219 21.42 -23.57 9.78
C PHE A 219 21.85 -22.77 11.01
N VAL A 220 21.50 -21.49 11.06
CA VAL A 220 21.83 -20.60 12.18
C VAL A 220 20.57 -20.10 12.87
N PHE A 221 20.51 -20.30 14.18
CA PHE A 221 19.42 -19.85 15.04
C PHE A 221 19.87 -18.64 15.85
N THR A 222 19.21 -17.49 15.72
CA THR A 222 19.58 -16.30 16.50
C THR A 222 18.80 -16.22 17.82
N GLY A 223 19.50 -15.87 18.90
CA GLY A 223 18.95 -15.84 20.24
C GLY A 223 18.82 -17.22 20.89
N THR A 224 18.65 -17.21 22.21
CA THR A 224 18.55 -18.41 23.08
C THR A 224 17.17 -18.56 23.72
N GLY A 225 16.20 -17.75 23.28
CA GLY A 225 14.82 -17.74 23.77
C GLY A 225 13.95 -18.87 23.21
N ASN A 226 12.67 -18.86 23.59
CA ASN A 226 11.73 -19.95 23.26
C ASN A 226 11.54 -20.15 21.76
N VAL A 227 11.59 -19.09 20.93
CA VAL A 227 11.53 -19.18 19.46
C VAL A 227 12.66 -20.05 18.91
N SER A 228 13.90 -19.71 19.26
CA SER A 228 15.09 -20.46 18.85
C SER A 228 15.03 -21.93 19.31
N LYS A 229 14.60 -22.18 20.55
CA LYS A 229 14.42 -23.54 21.09
C LYS A 229 13.35 -24.36 20.34
N GLY A 230 12.22 -23.75 20.00
CA GLY A 230 11.15 -24.42 19.24
C GLY A 230 11.57 -24.73 17.79
N ALA A 231 12.37 -23.88 17.17
CA ALA A 231 12.95 -24.16 15.86
C ALA A 231 13.98 -25.30 15.94
N GLN A 232 14.85 -25.30 16.96
CA GLN A 232 15.80 -26.38 17.24
C GLN A 232 15.10 -27.72 17.49
N GLU A 233 13.94 -27.73 18.18
CA GLU A 233 13.15 -28.96 18.43
C GLU A 233 12.77 -29.72 17.14
N VAL A 234 12.43 -28.97 16.09
CA VAL A 234 12.15 -29.50 14.74
C VAL A 234 13.45 -29.85 14.00
N PHE A 235 14.47 -28.98 14.06
CA PHE A 235 15.77 -29.24 13.42
C PHE A 235 16.44 -30.52 13.94
N ASN A 236 16.31 -30.82 15.24
CA ASN A 236 16.83 -32.01 15.89
C ASN A 236 16.17 -33.33 15.43
N GLN A 237 15.15 -33.26 14.55
CA GLN A 237 14.54 -34.43 13.91
C GLN A 237 15.23 -34.81 12.58
N LEU A 238 16.09 -33.92 12.06
CA LEU A 238 17.01 -34.20 10.96
C LEU A 238 18.29 -34.87 11.51
N PRO A 239 19.13 -35.52 10.66
CA PRO A 239 20.45 -35.99 11.07
C PRO A 239 21.39 -34.78 11.29
N CYS A 240 21.25 -34.11 12.43
CA CYS A 240 21.92 -32.85 12.70
C CYS A 240 23.21 -32.99 13.52
N GLU A 241 24.16 -32.08 13.28
CA GLU A 241 25.36 -31.90 14.10
C GLU A 241 25.49 -30.42 14.49
N TYR A 242 25.62 -30.14 15.79
CA TYR A 242 25.81 -28.75 16.26
C TYR A 242 27.29 -28.42 16.30
N VAL A 243 27.62 -27.23 15.79
CA VAL A 243 29.00 -26.73 15.68
C VAL A 243 29.09 -25.29 16.16
N GLU A 244 30.26 -24.91 16.69
CA GLU A 244 30.51 -23.58 17.20
C GLU A 244 30.62 -22.55 16.05
N PRO A 245 30.33 -21.26 16.29
CA PRO A 245 30.28 -20.25 15.23
C PRO A 245 31.56 -20.10 14.41
N HIS A 246 32.72 -20.41 14.99
CA HIS A 246 34.01 -20.36 14.31
C HIS A 246 34.27 -21.57 13.39
N GLU A 247 33.56 -22.69 13.60
CA GLU A 247 33.69 -23.92 12.82
C GLU A 247 32.86 -23.88 11.52
N LEU A 248 31.82 -23.02 11.45
CA LEU A 248 30.94 -22.83 10.29
C LEU A 248 31.71 -22.67 8.96
N LYS A 249 32.85 -21.99 8.98
CA LYS A 249 33.70 -21.76 7.80
C LYS A 249 34.33 -23.02 7.21
N GLU A 250 34.63 -24.01 8.05
CA GLU A 250 35.17 -25.30 7.63
C GLU A 250 34.02 -26.22 7.23
N VAL A 251 33.05 -26.38 8.13
CA VAL A 251 31.86 -27.22 7.98
C VAL A 251 31.07 -26.91 6.70
N SER A 252 30.89 -25.62 6.36
CA SER A 252 30.20 -25.19 5.14
C SER A 252 30.86 -25.64 3.82
N LYS A 253 32.10 -26.15 3.88
CA LYS A 253 32.91 -26.64 2.75
C LYS A 253 33.15 -28.15 2.78
N THR A 254 33.46 -28.72 3.95
CA THR A 254 33.94 -30.11 4.10
C THR A 254 33.01 -31.01 4.92
N GLY A 255 31.86 -30.51 5.38
CA GLY A 255 30.88 -31.27 6.14
C GLY A 255 30.33 -32.50 5.41
N ASP A 256 29.86 -33.49 6.18
CA ASP A 256 29.23 -34.70 5.67
C ASP A 256 27.85 -34.39 5.10
N LEU A 257 27.64 -34.67 3.81
CA LEU A 257 26.38 -34.43 3.10
C LEU A 257 25.22 -35.32 3.59
N ARG A 258 25.50 -36.32 4.44
CA ARG A 258 24.49 -37.15 5.13
C ARG A 258 23.95 -36.50 6.40
N LYS A 259 24.37 -35.26 6.68
CA LYS A 259 23.98 -34.48 7.85
C LYS A 259 23.60 -33.05 7.48
N VAL A 260 22.96 -32.37 8.42
CA VAL A 260 22.77 -30.91 8.41
C VAL A 260 23.46 -30.31 9.64
N TYR A 261 23.98 -29.09 9.52
CA TYR A 261 24.77 -28.47 10.56
C TYR A 261 24.03 -27.31 11.23
N GLY A 262 24.07 -27.23 12.56
CA GLY A 262 23.34 -26.23 13.35
C GLY A 262 24.25 -25.39 14.22
N THR A 263 23.99 -24.09 14.33
CA THR A 263 24.70 -23.20 15.27
C THR A 263 23.72 -22.23 15.93
N VAL A 264 23.85 -22.04 17.25
CA VAL A 264 22.97 -21.15 18.04
C VAL A 264 23.74 -19.90 18.47
N LEU A 265 23.32 -18.73 17.99
CA LEU A 265 24.00 -17.47 18.23
C LEU A 265 23.40 -16.71 19.42
N SER A 266 24.18 -16.66 20.51
CA SER A 266 24.09 -15.59 21.50
C SER A 266 24.74 -14.28 21.03
N ARG A 267 24.33 -13.15 21.63
CA ARG A 267 24.80 -11.78 21.34
C ARG A 267 26.32 -11.65 21.22
N HIS A 268 27.08 -12.27 22.14
CA HIS A 268 28.53 -12.15 22.22
C HIS A 268 29.30 -12.74 21.03
N HIS A 269 28.67 -13.56 20.19
CA HIS A 269 29.31 -14.12 19.00
C HIS A 269 29.37 -13.15 17.81
N HIS A 270 28.53 -12.11 17.81
CA HIS A 270 28.40 -11.21 16.66
C HIS A 270 28.32 -9.73 17.03
N LEU A 271 27.92 -9.36 18.25
CA LEU A 271 27.93 -7.96 18.70
C LEU A 271 29.26 -7.62 19.36
N VAL A 272 29.86 -6.51 18.95
CA VAL A 272 31.12 -5.99 19.51
C VAL A 272 31.08 -4.47 19.64
N ARG A 273 31.77 -3.90 20.62
CA ARG A 273 31.99 -2.46 20.71
C ARG A 273 32.73 -1.92 19.49
N LYS A 274 32.35 -0.73 19.06
CA LYS A 274 33.01 0.04 17.97
C LYS A 274 34.47 0.41 18.27
N THR A 275 34.87 0.47 19.55
CA THR A 275 36.17 0.99 20.00
C THR A 275 37.26 -0.06 20.14
N ASP A 276 36.95 -1.20 20.78
CA ASP A 276 37.92 -2.24 21.14
C ASP A 276 37.57 -3.64 20.59
N GLY A 277 36.40 -3.80 19.97
CA GLY A 277 35.93 -5.09 19.46
C GLY A 277 35.49 -6.09 20.53
N VAL A 278 35.28 -5.66 21.78
CA VAL A 278 34.87 -6.50 22.90
C VAL A 278 33.35 -6.45 23.11
N TYR A 279 32.75 -7.55 23.58
CA TYR A 279 31.34 -7.57 24.00
C TYR A 279 31.21 -7.44 25.52
N ASP A 280 30.49 -6.42 26.00
CA ASP A 280 30.05 -6.30 27.41
C ASP A 280 28.51 -6.31 27.46
N PRO A 281 27.88 -7.32 28.10
CA PRO A 281 26.42 -7.41 28.16
C PRO A 281 25.77 -6.30 28.99
N VAL A 282 26.42 -5.84 30.06
CA VAL A 282 25.86 -4.85 31.00
C VAL A 282 25.93 -3.44 30.42
N GLU A 283 26.95 -3.16 29.61
CA GLU A 283 27.00 -1.93 28.82
C GLU A 283 26.04 -1.99 27.63
N TYR A 284 25.98 -3.11 26.89
CA TYR A 284 25.08 -3.26 25.74
C TYR A 284 23.61 -3.00 26.09
N ASP A 285 23.13 -3.53 27.23
CA ASP A 285 21.75 -3.32 27.67
C ASP A 285 21.43 -1.85 28.08
N LYS A 286 22.44 -0.98 28.19
CA LYS A 286 22.29 0.46 28.49
C LYS A 286 22.61 1.38 27.32
N TYR A 287 23.55 0.97 26.47
CA TYR A 287 24.15 1.78 25.40
C TYR A 287 24.37 0.94 24.12
N PRO A 288 23.30 0.35 23.54
CA PRO A 288 23.42 -0.53 22.38
C PRO A 288 23.99 0.19 21.15
N GLU A 289 23.86 1.52 21.07
CA GLU A 289 24.38 2.36 19.99
C GLU A 289 25.92 2.36 19.89
N ARG A 290 26.63 1.93 20.94
CA ARG A 290 28.09 1.79 20.97
C ARG A 290 28.61 0.53 20.26
N TYR A 291 27.70 -0.37 19.89
CA TYR A 291 28.01 -1.68 19.34
C TYR A 291 27.77 -1.72 17.83
N ILE A 292 28.38 -2.71 17.16
CA ILE A 292 28.11 -3.13 15.79
C ILE A 292 27.94 -4.64 15.74
N SER A 293 27.23 -5.14 14.73
CA SER A 293 27.17 -6.56 14.41
C SER A 293 28.24 -6.90 13.37
N ARG A 294 28.95 -8.02 13.58
CA ARG A 294 29.83 -8.69 12.60
C ARG A 294 29.17 -9.92 11.97
N PHE A 295 27.86 -10.09 12.16
CA PHE A 295 27.12 -11.23 11.63
C PHE A 295 27.30 -11.38 10.11
N ASN A 296 27.33 -10.26 9.39
CA ASN A 296 27.59 -10.16 7.94
C ASN A 296 28.94 -10.73 7.48
N SER A 297 30.02 -10.58 8.28
CA SER A 297 31.38 -11.01 7.90
C SER A 297 31.77 -12.36 8.49
N ASP A 298 31.39 -12.60 9.74
CA ASP A 298 31.95 -13.70 10.54
C ASP A 298 31.06 -14.95 10.45
N ILE A 299 29.75 -14.78 10.18
CA ILE A 299 28.76 -15.86 10.17
C ILE A 299 28.10 -16.03 8.80
N ALA A 300 27.40 -15.00 8.31
CA ALA A 300 26.50 -15.06 7.16
C ALA A 300 27.11 -15.62 5.85
N PRO A 301 28.42 -15.46 5.53
CA PRO A 301 29.00 -16.07 4.32
C PRO A 301 29.02 -17.61 4.34
N TYR A 302 28.80 -18.22 5.51
CA TYR A 302 28.92 -19.67 5.73
C TYR A 302 27.58 -20.36 6.03
N ILE A 303 26.46 -19.63 6.05
CA ILE A 303 25.13 -20.16 6.41
C ILE A 303 24.29 -20.44 5.16
N THR A 304 23.50 -21.51 5.18
CA THR A 304 22.48 -21.81 4.17
C THR A 304 21.13 -21.20 4.53
N CYS A 305 20.72 -21.32 5.79
CA CYS A 305 19.44 -20.83 6.27
C CYS A 305 19.61 -20.09 7.61
N LEU A 306 19.03 -18.90 7.69
CA LEU A 306 18.91 -18.14 8.93
C LEU A 306 17.51 -18.35 9.53
N ILE A 307 17.44 -18.74 10.79
CA ILE A 307 16.23 -18.71 11.61
C ILE A 307 16.39 -17.57 12.61
N ASN A 308 15.81 -16.42 12.27
CA ASN A 308 15.92 -15.23 13.07
C ASN A 308 14.81 -15.18 14.13
N GLY A 309 15.19 -15.10 15.40
CA GLY A 309 14.27 -15.10 16.55
C GLY A 309 14.68 -14.13 17.66
N ILE A 310 15.49 -13.12 17.33
CA ILE A 310 15.89 -12.08 18.29
C ILE A 310 14.81 -11.03 18.50
N TYR A 311 14.87 -10.41 19.67
CA TYR A 311 14.21 -9.14 19.93
C TYR A 311 15.10 -7.99 19.45
N TRP A 312 14.54 -7.05 18.70
CA TRP A 312 15.24 -5.91 18.13
C TRP A 312 14.52 -4.58 18.47
N GLU A 313 15.30 -3.53 18.69
CA GLU A 313 14.82 -2.16 18.91
C GLU A 313 15.57 -1.16 18.03
N GLN A 314 14.98 0.02 17.79
CA GLN A 314 15.48 1.02 16.84
C GLN A 314 16.93 1.48 17.07
N ASN A 315 17.42 1.42 18.32
CA ASN A 315 18.79 1.80 18.70
C ASN A 315 19.77 0.62 18.73
N THR A 316 19.34 -0.59 18.36
CA THR A 316 20.17 -1.81 18.39
C THR A 316 20.76 -2.15 17.01
N PRO A 317 22.00 -2.65 16.92
CA PRO A 317 22.61 -3.03 15.63
C PRO A 317 21.78 -4.08 14.88
N ARG A 318 21.70 -3.92 13.55
CA ARG A 318 21.05 -4.89 12.65
C ARG A 318 21.94 -6.12 12.45
N LEU A 319 21.35 -7.25 12.07
CA LEU A 319 22.09 -8.45 11.69
C LEU A 319 22.59 -8.36 10.25
N LEU A 320 21.71 -7.94 9.34
CA LEU A 320 22.01 -7.74 7.92
C LEU A 320 21.39 -6.44 7.43
N THR A 321 22.21 -5.58 6.83
CA THR A 321 21.80 -4.43 6.02
C THR A 321 21.56 -4.84 4.57
N ARG A 322 21.00 -3.93 3.76
CA ARG A 322 20.89 -4.07 2.30
C ARG A 322 22.26 -4.25 1.63
N GLN A 323 23.27 -3.53 2.12
CA GLN A 323 24.65 -3.60 1.62
C GLN A 323 25.32 -4.93 1.99
N ASP A 324 25.03 -5.48 3.17
CA ASP A 324 25.49 -6.81 3.56
C ASP A 324 24.89 -7.89 2.65
N ALA A 325 23.58 -7.79 2.35
CA ALA A 325 22.92 -8.73 1.45
C ALA A 325 23.52 -8.69 0.04
N GLN A 326 23.78 -7.51 -0.53
CA GLN A 326 24.49 -7.40 -1.82
C GLN A 326 25.86 -8.07 -1.77
N SER A 327 26.62 -7.84 -0.70
CA SER A 327 27.94 -8.43 -0.51
C SER A 327 27.92 -9.96 -0.37
N LEU A 328 26.84 -10.51 0.21
CA LEU A 328 26.64 -11.95 0.43
C LEU A 328 26.08 -12.69 -0.79
N LEU A 329 25.32 -12.01 -1.63
CA LEU A 329 24.67 -12.58 -2.82
C LEU A 329 25.38 -12.28 -4.13
N ALA A 330 26.43 -11.44 -4.11
CA ALA A 330 27.26 -11.11 -5.25
C ALA A 330 27.68 -12.40 -6.00
N PRO A 331 27.50 -12.48 -7.34
CA PRO A 331 27.76 -13.70 -8.10
C PRO A 331 29.18 -14.21 -7.90
N VAL A 332 29.31 -15.41 -7.30
CA VAL A 332 30.59 -16.11 -7.25
C VAL A 332 31.00 -16.46 -8.67
N LYS A 333 32.26 -16.18 -9.05
CA LYS A 333 32.78 -16.60 -10.36
C LYS A 333 32.65 -18.11 -10.49
N SER A 334 31.72 -18.54 -11.34
CA SER A 334 31.41 -19.95 -11.59
C SER A 334 32.68 -20.77 -11.79
N SER A 335 32.75 -21.93 -11.14
CA SER A 335 33.81 -22.89 -11.43
C SER A 335 33.73 -23.25 -12.92
N VAL A 336 34.88 -23.46 -13.59
CA VAL A 336 34.94 -23.75 -15.05
C VAL A 336 34.42 -25.17 -15.37
N THR A 337 33.61 -25.72 -14.48
CA THR A 337 33.19 -27.13 -14.36
C THR A 337 31.73 -27.25 -13.93
N ALA A 338 30.91 -26.23 -14.11
CA ALA A 338 29.46 -26.34 -13.96
C ALA A 338 28.91 -27.37 -14.98
N ILE A 339 28.46 -28.52 -14.48
CA ILE A 339 27.92 -29.61 -15.30
C ILE A 339 26.46 -29.30 -15.63
N GLU A 340 26.12 -29.32 -16.92
CA GLU A 340 24.76 -29.14 -17.42
C GLU A 340 23.82 -30.21 -16.81
N GLY A 341 22.97 -29.80 -15.86
CA GLY A 341 22.10 -30.69 -15.07
C GLY A 341 22.50 -30.91 -13.60
N CYS A 342 23.62 -30.35 -13.13
CA CYS A 342 24.02 -30.35 -11.72
C CYS A 342 24.55 -28.96 -11.30
N PRO A 343 23.70 -27.92 -11.27
CA PRO A 343 24.15 -26.55 -10.96
C PRO A 343 24.70 -26.44 -9.53
N GLU A 344 25.67 -25.55 -9.33
CA GLU A 344 26.07 -25.10 -7.99
C GLU A 344 25.05 -24.06 -7.48
N LEU A 345 24.90 -23.89 -6.16
CA LEU A 345 24.09 -22.80 -5.61
C LEU A 345 24.70 -21.43 -5.98
N PRO A 346 23.89 -20.42 -6.36
CA PRO A 346 24.40 -19.10 -6.75
C PRO A 346 25.12 -18.37 -5.60
N HIS A 347 24.73 -18.65 -4.37
CA HIS A 347 25.27 -18.10 -3.12
C HIS A 347 24.95 -19.05 -1.97
N LYS A 348 25.71 -19.00 -0.86
CA LYS A 348 25.54 -19.94 0.26
C LYS A 348 24.21 -19.73 1.00
N LEU A 349 23.87 -18.47 1.31
CA LEU A 349 22.64 -18.08 2.01
C LEU A 349 21.44 -18.18 1.05
N VAL A 350 20.61 -19.21 1.20
CA VAL A 350 19.46 -19.49 0.33
C VAL A 350 18.16 -18.96 0.92
N ALA A 351 18.01 -18.96 2.26
CA ALA A 351 16.75 -18.64 2.92
C ALA A 351 16.92 -17.93 4.29
N ILE A 352 15.94 -17.10 4.64
CA ILE A 352 15.78 -16.46 5.96
C ILE A 352 14.33 -16.65 6.43
N CYS A 353 14.15 -17.32 7.57
CA CYS A 353 12.91 -17.29 8.33
C CYS A 353 13.03 -16.22 9.42
N ASP A 354 12.39 -15.07 9.24
CA ASP A 354 12.37 -14.00 10.22
C ASP A 354 11.13 -14.09 11.12
N ILE A 355 11.27 -14.88 12.19
CA ILE A 355 10.19 -15.17 13.15
C ILE A 355 9.93 -13.96 14.08
N SER A 356 10.81 -12.96 14.12
CA SER A 356 10.51 -11.71 14.84
C SER A 356 9.45 -10.89 14.10
N ALA A 357 9.43 -10.97 12.76
CA ALA A 357 8.49 -10.27 11.88
C ALA A 357 8.43 -8.75 12.12
N ASP A 358 9.58 -8.14 12.43
CA ASP A 358 9.73 -6.70 12.64
C ASP A 358 10.09 -5.98 11.32
N THR A 359 9.11 -5.33 10.67
CA THR A 359 9.33 -4.64 9.38
C THR A 359 10.41 -3.56 9.47
N GLY A 360 11.41 -3.67 8.60
CA GLY A 360 12.60 -2.83 8.59
C GLY A 360 13.45 -2.96 9.85
N GLY A 361 13.36 -4.07 10.59
CA GLY A 361 14.02 -4.30 11.87
C GLY A 361 15.43 -4.87 11.76
N SER A 362 15.67 -6.02 12.38
CA SER A 362 17.01 -6.65 12.44
C SER A 362 17.52 -7.15 11.09
N ILE A 363 16.62 -7.45 10.15
CA ILE A 363 16.89 -7.72 8.74
C ILE A 363 16.35 -6.53 7.95
N GLU A 364 17.23 -5.61 7.53
CA GLU A 364 16.83 -4.28 7.01
C GLU A 364 15.88 -4.33 5.79
N PHE A 365 16.08 -5.33 4.94
CA PHE A 365 15.36 -5.48 3.68
C PHE A 365 14.03 -6.23 3.82
N MET A 366 13.68 -6.72 5.01
CA MET A 366 12.34 -7.25 5.28
C MET A 366 11.39 -6.07 5.49
N THR A 367 10.84 -5.51 4.40
CA THR A 367 9.98 -4.32 4.46
C THR A 367 8.54 -4.63 4.82
N GLU A 368 8.08 -5.85 4.55
CA GLU A 368 6.70 -6.31 4.75
C GLU A 368 6.68 -7.76 5.28
N CYS A 369 5.69 -8.07 6.12
CA CYS A 369 5.52 -9.41 6.67
C CYS A 369 4.73 -10.30 5.71
N THR A 370 5.27 -11.47 5.38
CA THR A 370 4.54 -12.53 4.65
C THR A 370 3.31 -12.99 5.44
N THR A 371 2.29 -13.52 4.78
CA THR A 371 1.05 -14.02 5.44
C THR A 371 0.99 -15.55 5.42
N ILE A 372 0.03 -16.19 6.09
CA ILE A 372 -0.12 -17.66 5.96
C ILE A 372 -0.54 -18.04 4.52
N ASP A 373 -1.32 -17.18 3.88
CA ASP A 373 -1.83 -17.37 2.52
C ASP A 373 -0.74 -17.11 1.44
N HIS A 374 0.17 -16.16 1.71
CA HIS A 374 1.38 -15.87 0.91
C HIS A 374 2.62 -15.94 1.81
N PRO A 375 3.14 -17.15 2.10
CA PRO A 375 4.12 -17.40 3.17
C PRO A 375 5.59 -17.13 2.79
N PHE A 376 5.87 -16.93 1.50
CA PHE A 376 7.20 -16.67 1.00
C PHE A 376 7.20 -15.50 0.03
N CYS A 377 8.27 -14.72 0.06
CA CYS A 377 8.68 -13.84 -1.01
C CYS A 377 10.19 -13.99 -1.24
N MET A 378 10.65 -13.63 -2.43
CA MET A 378 12.07 -13.56 -2.74
C MET A 378 12.55 -12.12 -2.58
N TYR A 379 13.72 -11.94 -1.99
CA TYR A 379 14.44 -10.67 -1.96
C TYR A 379 15.69 -10.75 -2.84
N ASP A 380 15.68 -10.01 -3.95
CA ASP A 380 16.86 -9.78 -4.77
C ASP A 380 17.68 -8.65 -4.13
N ALA A 381 18.90 -8.95 -3.67
CA ALA A 381 19.75 -7.94 -3.05
C ALA A 381 20.41 -7.00 -4.05
N ASP A 382 20.72 -7.43 -5.26
CA ASP A 382 21.27 -6.55 -6.30
C ASP A 382 20.21 -5.51 -6.70
N GLN A 383 18.97 -5.96 -6.87
CA GLN A 383 17.85 -5.10 -7.29
C GLN A 383 17.09 -4.43 -6.14
N HIS A 384 17.30 -4.83 -4.89
CA HIS A 384 16.47 -4.45 -3.74
C HIS A 384 14.94 -4.61 -3.98
N ILE A 385 14.56 -5.57 -4.83
CA ILE A 385 13.16 -5.87 -5.17
C ILE A 385 12.70 -7.09 -4.36
N ILE A 386 11.43 -7.04 -3.95
CA ILE A 386 10.73 -8.18 -3.38
C ILE A 386 9.70 -8.67 -4.41
N HIS A 387 9.62 -9.99 -4.64
CA HIS A 387 8.62 -10.59 -5.52
C HIS A 387 8.15 -11.97 -5.04
N ASP A 388 6.95 -12.39 -5.44
CA ASP A 388 6.30 -13.59 -4.91
C ASP A 388 6.72 -14.91 -5.58
N SER A 389 7.40 -14.85 -6.73
CA SER A 389 7.99 -16.05 -7.35
C SER A 389 9.17 -16.55 -6.54
N VAL A 390 9.33 -17.87 -6.41
CA VAL A 390 10.50 -18.53 -5.79
C VAL A 390 11.66 -18.76 -6.78
N GLU A 391 11.45 -18.45 -8.07
CA GLU A 391 12.46 -18.50 -9.13
C GLU A 391 13.29 -17.21 -9.17
N GLY A 392 14.41 -17.22 -9.92
CA GLY A 392 15.27 -16.03 -10.09
C GLY A 392 16.35 -15.85 -9.02
N SER A 393 17.00 -14.69 -9.02
CA SER A 393 18.08 -14.33 -8.08
C SER A 393 17.55 -14.01 -6.68
N GLY A 394 18.41 -14.07 -5.66
CA GLY A 394 18.08 -13.60 -4.31
C GLY A 394 17.84 -14.69 -3.26
N ILE A 395 17.38 -14.24 -2.08
CA ILE A 395 17.10 -15.05 -0.88
C ILE A 395 15.59 -15.27 -0.73
N LEU A 396 15.20 -16.48 -0.33
CA LEU A 396 13.83 -16.78 0.10
C LEU A 396 13.56 -16.25 1.51
N MET A 397 12.57 -15.38 1.65
CA MET A 397 12.13 -14.77 2.90
C MET A 397 10.82 -15.39 3.41
N CYS A 398 10.71 -15.63 4.71
CA CYS A 398 9.48 -16.02 5.42
C CYS A 398 9.38 -15.23 6.73
N SER A 399 8.42 -14.32 6.85
CA SER A 399 8.27 -13.36 7.96
C SER A 399 6.84 -13.29 8.51
N ILE A 400 6.22 -14.45 8.78
CA ILE A 400 4.81 -14.55 9.21
C ILE A 400 4.63 -14.13 10.69
N ASP A 401 3.85 -13.07 10.93
CA ASP A 401 3.62 -12.47 12.25
C ASP A 401 2.85 -13.37 13.26
N ASN A 402 2.11 -14.35 12.75
CA ASN A 402 1.14 -15.14 13.50
C ASN A 402 1.37 -16.66 13.42
N LEU A 403 2.59 -17.09 13.09
CA LEU A 403 3.05 -18.49 12.97
C LEU A 403 2.36 -19.54 13.87
N PRO A 404 2.19 -19.34 15.21
CA PRO A 404 1.56 -20.35 16.06
C PRO A 404 0.09 -20.64 15.76
N ALA A 405 -0.60 -19.84 14.94
CA ALA A 405 -1.96 -20.12 14.46
C ALA A 405 -2.02 -21.33 13.50
N GLN A 406 -0.87 -21.73 12.94
CA GLN A 406 -0.75 -22.90 12.06
C GLN A 406 -0.75 -24.23 12.83
N LEU A 407 -0.32 -24.23 14.10
CA LEU A 407 -0.35 -25.39 15.03
C LEU A 407 -1.23 -25.07 16.26
N PRO A 408 -2.55 -24.86 16.06
CA PRO A 408 -3.39 -24.21 17.06
C PRO A 408 -3.72 -25.05 18.29
N ILE A 409 -3.68 -26.38 18.20
CA ILE A 409 -4.02 -27.27 19.33
C ILE A 409 -2.93 -27.18 20.40
N GLU A 410 -1.69 -27.41 20.01
CA GLU A 410 -0.54 -27.45 20.90
C GLU A 410 -0.14 -26.05 21.35
N ALA A 411 -0.33 -25.03 20.50
CA ALA A 411 -0.25 -23.64 20.91
C ALA A 411 -1.27 -23.32 22.03
N THR A 412 -2.51 -23.83 21.95
CA THR A 412 -3.52 -23.69 23.01
C THR A 412 -3.19 -24.49 24.27
N GLU A 413 -2.57 -25.66 24.14
CA GLU A 413 -2.14 -26.45 25.30
C GLU A 413 -0.99 -25.78 26.06
N CYS A 414 0.09 -25.44 25.35
CA CYS A 414 1.28 -24.80 25.92
C CYS A 414 0.97 -23.41 26.49
N PHE A 415 0.21 -22.58 25.77
CA PHE A 415 -0.25 -21.29 26.27
C PHE A 415 -1.13 -21.45 27.52
N GLY A 416 -1.99 -22.49 27.52
CA GLY A 416 -2.81 -22.84 28.66
C GLY A 416 -1.99 -23.25 29.89
N ASP A 417 -0.89 -24.00 29.73
CA ASP A 417 -0.01 -24.37 30.86
C ASP A 417 0.59 -23.15 31.55
N MET A 418 1.01 -22.15 30.77
CA MET A 418 1.60 -20.91 31.29
C MET A 418 0.55 -19.99 31.93
N LEU A 419 -0.67 -19.96 31.40
CA LEU A 419 -1.76 -19.11 31.92
C LEU A 419 -2.48 -19.74 33.12
N TYR A 420 -2.71 -21.05 33.12
CA TYR A 420 -3.55 -21.77 34.09
C TYR A 420 -3.24 -21.47 35.57
N PRO A 421 -1.98 -21.37 36.04
CA PRO A 421 -1.65 -21.03 37.43
C PRO A 421 -2.23 -19.69 37.91
N TYR A 422 -2.53 -18.77 36.99
CA TYR A 422 -3.03 -17.42 37.28
C TYR A 422 -4.55 -17.29 37.07
N VAL A 423 -5.21 -18.29 36.48
CA VAL A 423 -6.65 -18.19 36.15
C VAL A 423 -7.51 -18.12 37.40
N GLU A 424 -7.15 -18.78 38.50
CA GLU A 424 -7.94 -18.75 39.73
C GLU A 424 -7.97 -17.35 40.36
N GLU A 425 -6.85 -16.63 40.42
CA GLU A 425 -6.83 -15.25 40.93
C GLU A 425 -7.56 -14.27 39.99
N MET A 426 -7.47 -14.47 38.66
CA MET A 426 -8.27 -13.72 37.69
C MET A 426 -9.78 -13.97 37.86
N LEU A 427 -10.17 -15.20 38.19
CA LEU A 427 -11.57 -15.63 38.29
C LEU A 427 -12.24 -15.21 39.60
N LEU A 428 -11.47 -15.16 40.68
CA LEU A 428 -11.89 -14.62 41.97
C LEU A 428 -11.94 -13.08 41.99
N SER A 429 -11.52 -12.42 40.92
CA SER A 429 -11.54 -10.96 40.84
C SER A 429 -12.93 -10.39 40.51
N ASP A 430 -13.34 -9.39 41.27
CA ASP A 430 -14.54 -8.60 41.03
C ASP A 430 -14.17 -7.26 40.36
N ALA A 431 -14.51 -7.11 39.08
CA ALA A 431 -14.25 -5.91 38.30
C ALA A 431 -15.00 -4.66 38.81
N SER A 432 -16.06 -4.82 39.61
CA SER A 432 -16.80 -3.71 40.22
C SER A 432 -16.08 -3.10 41.43
N GLN A 433 -15.20 -3.85 42.10
CA GLN A 433 -14.41 -3.37 43.24
C GLN A 433 -13.09 -2.72 42.77
N PRO A 434 -12.46 -1.82 43.55
CA PRO A 434 -11.16 -1.22 43.22
C PRO A 434 -10.05 -2.28 43.10
N LEU A 435 -9.04 -2.04 42.25
CA LEU A 435 -7.94 -2.97 42.01
C LEU A 435 -7.12 -3.27 43.28
N GLU A 436 -7.02 -2.32 44.18
CA GLU A 436 -6.26 -2.38 45.43
C GLU A 436 -6.87 -3.37 46.43
N SER A 437 -8.18 -3.61 46.32
CA SER A 437 -8.90 -4.61 47.13
C SER A 437 -8.72 -6.04 46.62
N GLN A 438 -8.12 -6.22 45.44
CA GLN A 438 -7.99 -7.52 44.77
C GLN A 438 -6.68 -8.21 45.14
N ASN A 439 -6.78 -9.48 45.55
CA ASN A 439 -5.62 -10.31 45.87
C ASN A 439 -5.01 -10.92 44.61
N PHE A 440 -4.28 -10.09 43.85
CA PHE A 440 -3.49 -10.52 42.70
C PHE A 440 -2.01 -10.64 43.04
N SER A 441 -1.37 -11.66 42.49
CA SER A 441 0.08 -11.74 42.33
C SER A 441 0.62 -10.52 41.56
N PRO A 442 1.89 -10.13 41.77
CA PRO A 442 2.50 -9.04 40.99
C PRO A 442 2.42 -9.26 39.47
N VAL A 443 2.49 -10.51 39.02
CA VAL A 443 2.41 -10.90 37.59
C VAL A 443 1.09 -10.47 36.95
N VAL A 444 -0.03 -10.71 37.63
CA VAL A 444 -1.36 -10.34 37.13
C VAL A 444 -1.69 -8.89 37.44
N ARG A 445 -1.36 -8.39 38.65
CA ARG A 445 -1.61 -7.00 39.05
C ARG A 445 -0.98 -6.00 38.09
N ASP A 446 0.28 -6.23 37.71
CA ASP A 446 1.01 -5.35 36.78
C ASP A 446 0.56 -5.51 35.32
N ALA A 447 -0.18 -6.57 35.00
CA ALA A 447 -0.79 -6.79 33.69
C ALA A 447 -2.18 -6.14 33.54
N VAL A 448 -2.77 -5.61 34.63
CA VAL A 448 -4.05 -4.89 34.58
C VAL A 448 -3.84 -3.50 33.95
N ILE A 449 -4.32 -3.32 32.72
CA ILE A 449 -4.24 -2.06 31.97
C ILE A 449 -5.32 -1.08 32.45
N THR A 450 -6.55 -1.57 32.59
CA THR A 450 -7.72 -0.79 33.01
C THR A 450 -8.42 -1.43 34.19
N SER A 451 -9.07 -0.61 35.02
CA SER A 451 -9.95 -1.07 36.10
C SER A 451 -10.93 0.05 36.46
N ASN A 452 -12.19 -0.29 36.73
CA ASN A 452 -13.20 0.67 37.23
C ASN A 452 -13.34 1.94 36.35
N GLY A 453 -13.21 1.78 35.03
CA GLY A 453 -13.30 2.87 34.04
C GLY A 453 -12.07 3.76 33.91
N LEU A 454 -10.95 3.41 34.56
CA LEU A 454 -9.70 4.18 34.53
C LEU A 454 -8.51 3.32 34.08
N LEU A 455 -7.47 3.98 33.55
CA LEU A 455 -6.13 3.40 33.39
C LEU A 455 -5.47 3.24 34.77
N THR A 456 -4.87 2.09 35.04
CA THR A 456 -4.11 1.86 36.29
C THR A 456 -2.80 2.67 36.27
N ASP A 457 -2.19 2.92 37.43
CA ASP A 457 -1.05 3.84 37.57
C ASP A 457 0.11 3.55 36.60
N LYS A 458 0.43 2.26 36.40
CA LYS A 458 1.49 1.80 35.49
C LYS A 458 1.20 2.13 34.02
N TYR A 459 -0.05 2.37 33.64
CA TYR A 459 -0.49 2.64 32.27
C TYR A 459 -1.08 4.04 32.06
N LYS A 460 -1.06 4.92 33.07
CA LYS A 460 -1.42 6.35 32.91
C LYS A 460 -0.57 7.09 31.87
N TYR A 461 0.60 6.56 31.49
CA TYR A 461 1.36 7.10 30.34
C TYR A 461 0.65 6.91 29.00
N ILE A 462 -0.24 5.92 28.84
CA ILE A 462 -1.03 5.75 27.61
C ILE A 462 -1.90 7.00 27.38
N GLN A 463 -2.46 7.57 28.46
CA GLN A 463 -3.18 8.84 28.39
C GLN A 463 -2.25 9.99 27.97
N LYS A 464 -0.98 10.01 28.40
CA LYS A 464 0.00 11.01 27.92
C LYS A 464 0.41 10.81 26.46
N LEU A 465 0.51 9.56 25.99
CA LEU A 465 0.77 9.25 24.58
C LEU A 465 -0.42 9.67 23.71
N ARG A 466 -1.64 9.35 24.15
CA ARG A 466 -2.89 9.86 23.58
C ARG A 466 -2.89 11.38 23.56
N GLU A 467 -2.78 12.04 24.70
CA GLU A 467 -2.69 13.51 24.81
C GLU A 467 -1.55 14.09 23.98
N SER A 468 -0.43 13.41 23.76
CA SER A 468 0.62 13.94 22.86
C SER A 468 0.19 13.90 21.39
N ARG A 469 -0.45 12.80 20.95
CA ARG A 469 -0.99 12.64 19.59
C ARG A 469 -2.22 13.53 19.38
N GLU A 470 -3.14 13.50 20.33
CA GLU A 470 -4.30 14.37 20.46
C GLU A 470 -3.90 15.83 20.61
N ARG A 471 -2.74 16.20 21.17
CA ARG A 471 -2.29 17.61 21.21
C ARG A 471 -1.68 18.04 19.88
N VAL A 472 -1.00 17.15 19.17
CA VAL A 472 -0.68 17.34 17.74
C VAL A 472 -1.98 17.50 16.93
N GLN A 473 -3.04 16.74 17.23
CA GLN A 473 -4.39 16.86 16.64
C GLN A 473 -5.23 18.06 17.17
N LEU A 474 -5.08 18.51 18.41
CA LEU A 474 -5.91 19.57 19.03
C LEU A 474 -5.33 20.96 18.79
N LEU A 475 -4.01 21.04 18.60
CA LEU A 475 -3.38 22.16 17.90
C LEU A 475 -3.88 22.27 16.44
N SER A 476 -4.50 21.23 15.88
CA SER A 476 -5.23 21.29 14.60
C SER A 476 -6.75 21.53 14.76
N MET A 477 -7.43 20.98 15.77
CA MET A 477 -8.90 20.97 15.90
C MET A 477 -9.56 22.25 16.46
N ASN A 478 -8.89 23.06 17.29
CA ASN A 478 -9.57 24.18 17.98
C ASN A 478 -9.95 25.37 17.06
N THR A 479 -9.64 25.28 15.77
CA THR A 479 -10.17 26.12 14.70
C THR A 479 -10.50 25.22 13.52
N LYS A 480 -11.75 25.24 13.03
CA LYS A 480 -12.09 24.57 11.76
C LYS A 480 -11.15 25.06 10.67
N LYS A 481 -10.53 24.12 9.96
CA LYS A 481 -9.58 24.41 8.87
C LYS A 481 -10.37 24.89 7.67
N LYS A 482 -10.11 26.12 7.22
CA LYS A 482 -10.86 26.78 6.15
C LYS A 482 -10.17 26.61 4.81
N VAL A 483 -10.86 26.00 3.86
CA VAL A 483 -10.32 25.67 2.54
C VAL A 483 -11.15 26.37 1.46
N LEU A 484 -10.49 27.21 0.66
CA LEU A 484 -11.09 27.83 -0.51
C LEU A 484 -10.77 27.01 -1.78
N VAL A 485 -11.78 26.34 -2.33
CA VAL A 485 -11.68 25.68 -3.64
C VAL A 485 -12.12 26.68 -4.71
N LEU A 486 -11.23 26.99 -5.64
CA LEU A 486 -11.51 27.86 -6.79
C LEU A 486 -11.72 27.02 -8.05
N GLY A 487 -12.93 27.08 -8.61
CA GLY A 487 -13.37 26.36 -9.80
C GLY A 487 -14.34 25.21 -9.51
N SER A 488 -15.53 25.26 -10.12
CA SER A 488 -16.62 24.28 -9.97
C SER A 488 -16.69 23.21 -11.08
N GLY A 489 -15.58 22.95 -11.77
CA GLY A 489 -15.50 21.95 -12.86
C GLY A 489 -15.55 20.50 -12.36
N TYR A 490 -15.56 19.52 -13.28
CA TYR A 490 -15.71 18.10 -12.96
C TYR A 490 -14.69 17.54 -11.93
N VAL A 491 -13.47 18.09 -11.91
CA VAL A 491 -12.39 17.72 -10.96
C VAL A 491 -12.70 18.14 -9.51
N SER A 492 -13.54 19.16 -9.30
CA SER A 492 -13.87 19.62 -7.95
C SER A 492 -14.71 18.61 -7.16
N GLY A 493 -15.52 17.78 -7.82
CA GLY A 493 -16.39 16.80 -7.17
C GLY A 493 -15.64 15.84 -6.21
N PRO A 494 -14.62 15.11 -6.68
CA PRO A 494 -13.77 14.27 -5.83
C PRO A 494 -13.00 15.04 -4.74
N VAL A 495 -12.56 16.26 -5.03
CA VAL A 495 -11.87 17.11 -4.03
C VAL A 495 -12.80 17.47 -2.88
N LEU A 496 -14.02 17.91 -3.20
CA LEU A 496 -15.04 18.24 -2.22
C LEU A 496 -15.47 17.01 -1.43
N GLU A 497 -15.65 15.87 -2.08
CA GLU A 497 -16.02 14.61 -1.41
C GLU A 497 -14.95 14.17 -0.41
N TYR A 498 -13.70 14.01 -0.86
CA TYR A 498 -12.59 13.57 0.00
C TYR A 498 -12.35 14.49 1.20
N LEU A 499 -12.37 15.81 1.00
CA LEU A 499 -12.20 16.77 2.09
C LEU A 499 -13.42 16.83 3.04
N SER A 500 -14.64 16.59 2.53
CA SER A 500 -15.87 16.57 3.35
C SER A 500 -15.97 15.33 4.26
N ARG A 501 -15.11 14.33 4.09
CA ARG A 501 -15.01 13.18 5.00
C ARG A 501 -14.52 13.60 6.40
N ASP A 502 -13.81 14.73 6.50
CA ASP A 502 -13.34 15.32 7.75
C ASP A 502 -14.25 16.51 8.15
N CYS A 503 -15.02 16.34 9.22
CA CYS A 503 -15.98 17.36 9.68
C CYS A 503 -15.32 18.64 10.25
N ASN A 504 -14.00 18.64 10.44
CA ASN A 504 -13.22 19.79 10.88
C ASN A 504 -12.82 20.73 9.73
N ILE A 505 -13.00 20.31 8.47
CA ILE A 505 -12.72 21.12 7.29
C ILE A 505 -13.98 21.91 6.89
N GLU A 506 -13.87 23.24 6.83
CA GLU A 506 -14.90 24.14 6.33
C GLU A 506 -14.55 24.57 4.90
N ILE A 507 -15.35 24.13 3.92
CA ILE A 507 -15.03 24.33 2.50
C ILE A 507 -15.83 25.49 1.91
N THR A 508 -15.13 26.44 1.30
CA THR A 508 -15.70 27.53 0.51
C THR A 508 -15.47 27.27 -0.98
N LEU A 509 -16.50 27.32 -1.82
CA LEU A 509 -16.40 27.09 -3.26
C LEU A 509 -16.60 28.39 -4.05
N GLY A 510 -15.53 28.87 -4.68
CA GLY A 510 -15.52 30.07 -5.52
C GLY A 510 -15.55 29.74 -7.02
N SER A 511 -16.54 30.23 -7.77
CA SER A 511 -16.56 30.19 -9.24
C SER A 511 -17.49 31.25 -9.84
N ASP A 512 -17.41 31.47 -11.15
CA ASP A 512 -18.34 32.30 -11.92
C ASP A 512 -19.64 31.56 -12.32
N MET A 513 -19.57 30.23 -12.46
CA MET A 513 -20.70 29.38 -12.85
C MET A 513 -21.59 28.98 -11.66
N MET A 514 -22.50 29.88 -11.28
CA MET A 514 -23.50 29.69 -10.21
C MET A 514 -24.32 28.38 -10.32
N SER A 515 -24.60 27.89 -11.54
CA SER A 515 -25.32 26.62 -11.75
C SER A 515 -24.55 25.42 -11.20
N GLN A 516 -23.25 25.34 -11.47
CA GLN A 516 -22.37 24.28 -10.97
C GLN A 516 -22.17 24.37 -9.45
N ILE A 517 -21.99 25.59 -8.92
CA ILE A 517 -21.91 25.81 -7.46
C ILE A 517 -23.16 25.28 -6.76
N LYS A 518 -24.36 25.58 -7.28
CA LYS A 518 -25.62 25.04 -6.74
C LYS A 518 -25.73 23.52 -6.83
N GLN A 519 -25.25 22.92 -7.93
CA GLN A 519 -25.26 21.46 -8.12
C GLN A 519 -24.30 20.73 -7.16
N LEU A 520 -23.15 21.33 -6.83
CA LEU A 520 -22.21 20.78 -5.86
C LEU A 520 -22.71 21.03 -4.42
N GLY A 521 -23.28 22.20 -4.15
CA GLY A 521 -23.87 22.55 -2.85
C GLY A 521 -25.14 21.79 -2.48
N SER A 522 -25.78 21.07 -3.42
CA SER A 522 -26.83 20.10 -3.08
C SER A 522 -26.31 18.73 -2.68
N LYS A 523 -25.01 18.47 -2.84
CA LYS A 523 -24.33 17.20 -2.49
C LYS A 523 -23.40 17.33 -1.29
N TYR A 524 -22.71 18.46 -1.17
CA TYR A 524 -21.67 18.69 -0.17
C TYR A 524 -21.99 19.95 0.65
N ASN A 525 -21.62 19.94 1.94
CA ASN A 525 -21.79 21.09 2.82
C ASN A 525 -20.69 22.12 2.55
N ILE A 526 -20.96 23.07 1.65
CA ILE A 526 -20.01 24.09 1.20
C ILE A 526 -20.58 25.51 1.34
N ASN A 527 -19.71 26.49 1.56
CA ASN A 527 -20.04 27.92 1.49
C ASN A 527 -19.93 28.39 0.02
N PRO A 528 -21.03 28.74 -0.68
CA PRO A 528 -21.00 29.09 -2.09
C PRO A 528 -20.63 30.56 -2.32
N VAL A 529 -19.61 30.83 -3.15
CA VAL A 529 -19.19 32.19 -3.52
C VAL A 529 -19.18 32.37 -5.04
N SER A 530 -20.04 33.27 -5.54
CA SER A 530 -19.97 33.72 -6.93
C SER A 530 -18.86 34.76 -7.10
N MET A 531 -17.88 34.50 -7.96
CA MET A 531 -16.83 35.47 -8.28
C MET A 531 -16.16 35.20 -9.63
N ASN A 532 -15.77 36.27 -10.33
CA ASN A 532 -14.89 36.20 -11.49
C ASN A 532 -13.46 36.61 -11.06
N ILE A 533 -12.57 35.61 -10.96
CA ILE A 533 -11.19 35.78 -10.45
C ILE A 533 -10.41 36.83 -11.24
N ALA A 534 -10.62 36.95 -12.55
CA ALA A 534 -9.90 37.88 -13.41
C ALA A 534 -10.38 39.34 -13.33
N LYS A 535 -11.53 39.60 -12.68
CA LYS A 535 -12.14 40.96 -12.59
C LYS A 535 -12.32 41.47 -11.16
N GLN A 536 -12.12 40.64 -10.14
CA GLN A 536 -12.51 40.93 -8.76
C GLN A 536 -11.38 40.62 -7.76
N GLU A 537 -10.18 41.17 -8.02
CA GLU A 537 -8.96 40.89 -7.25
C GLU A 537 -9.06 41.30 -5.77
N GLU A 538 -9.72 42.40 -5.44
CA GLU A 538 -9.99 42.79 -4.03
C GLU A 538 -10.87 41.75 -3.31
N LYS A 539 -11.89 41.22 -4.00
CA LYS A 539 -12.76 40.16 -3.48
C LYS A 539 -12.01 38.84 -3.31
N LEU A 540 -11.08 38.54 -4.23
CA LEU A 540 -10.18 37.39 -4.08
C LEU A 540 -9.29 37.53 -2.85
N ASN A 541 -8.60 38.66 -2.70
CA ASN A 541 -7.72 38.92 -1.56
C ASN A 541 -8.46 38.81 -0.22
N SER A 542 -9.60 39.51 -0.07
CA SER A 542 -10.42 39.45 1.13
C SER A 542 -10.98 38.05 1.43
N LEU A 543 -11.27 37.24 0.40
CA LEU A 543 -11.70 35.87 0.61
C LEU A 543 -10.52 34.98 1.06
N VAL A 544 -9.39 35.05 0.36
CA VAL A 544 -8.16 34.28 0.67
C VAL A 544 -7.69 34.56 2.10
N ALA A 545 -7.71 35.82 2.55
CA ALA A 545 -7.33 36.24 3.90
C ALA A 545 -8.08 35.54 5.06
N THR A 546 -9.18 34.84 4.77
CA THR A 546 -10.00 34.13 5.77
C THR A 546 -9.79 32.61 5.80
N GLN A 547 -8.81 32.10 5.06
CA GLN A 547 -8.62 30.68 4.77
C GLN A 547 -7.22 30.20 5.22
N ASP A 548 -7.10 28.91 5.54
CA ASP A 548 -5.82 28.25 5.85
C ASP A 548 -5.13 27.70 4.57
N LEU A 549 -5.92 27.37 3.54
CA LEU A 549 -5.45 26.79 2.28
C LEU A 549 -6.35 27.20 1.10
N VAL A 550 -5.74 27.45 -0.07
CA VAL A 550 -6.45 27.67 -1.34
C VAL A 550 -6.13 26.55 -2.34
N ILE A 551 -7.16 25.92 -2.92
CA ILE A 551 -7.02 24.90 -3.97
C ILE A 551 -7.50 25.50 -5.30
N SER A 552 -6.58 25.74 -6.23
CA SER A 552 -6.90 26.28 -7.56
C SER A 552 -7.08 25.18 -8.60
N LEU A 553 -8.34 24.96 -8.97
CA LEU A 553 -8.80 24.10 -10.07
C LEU A 553 -9.24 24.93 -11.30
N LEU A 554 -8.73 26.16 -11.40
CA LEU A 554 -8.98 27.11 -12.48
C LEU A 554 -8.13 26.82 -13.72
N PRO A 555 -8.45 27.41 -14.89
CA PRO A 555 -7.52 27.47 -16.02
C PRO A 555 -6.17 28.08 -15.60
N TYR A 556 -5.07 27.42 -15.98
CA TYR A 556 -3.72 27.71 -15.45
C TYR A 556 -3.22 29.15 -15.62
N ALA A 557 -3.77 29.90 -16.59
CA ALA A 557 -3.48 31.32 -16.79
C ALA A 557 -3.90 32.20 -15.59
N LEU A 558 -4.80 31.73 -14.72
CA LEU A 558 -5.25 32.45 -13.53
C LEU A 558 -4.43 32.13 -12.27
N HIS A 559 -3.60 31.08 -12.28
CA HIS A 559 -2.82 30.67 -11.11
C HIS A 559 -1.89 31.76 -10.57
N PRO A 560 -1.20 32.60 -11.38
CA PRO A 560 -0.39 33.71 -10.87
C PRO A 560 -1.20 34.77 -10.11
N VAL A 561 -2.49 34.98 -10.44
CA VAL A 561 -3.37 35.92 -9.72
C VAL A 561 -3.74 35.36 -8.36
N VAL A 562 -4.07 34.06 -8.29
CA VAL A 562 -4.35 33.35 -7.03
C VAL A 562 -3.09 33.30 -6.15
N ALA A 563 -1.93 32.98 -6.72
CA ALA A 563 -0.67 32.91 -6.00
C ALA A 563 -0.28 34.27 -5.39
N LYS A 564 -0.45 35.39 -6.10
CA LYS A 564 -0.24 36.74 -5.55
C LYS A 564 -1.14 37.04 -4.34
N ALA A 565 -2.41 36.64 -4.39
CA ALA A 565 -3.31 36.77 -3.25
C ALA A 565 -2.88 35.87 -2.07
N CYS A 566 -2.42 34.65 -2.34
CA CYS A 566 -1.92 33.72 -1.32
C CYS A 566 -0.64 34.24 -0.64
N ILE A 567 0.33 34.74 -1.41
CA ILE A 567 1.57 35.40 -0.93
C ILE A 567 1.23 36.61 -0.05
N THR A 568 0.36 37.50 -0.53
CA THR A 568 -0.03 38.73 0.19
C THR A 568 -0.65 38.43 1.57
N ASN A 569 -1.45 37.37 1.65
CA ASN A 569 -2.18 37.00 2.87
C ASN A 569 -1.50 35.88 3.69
N LYS A 570 -0.33 35.39 3.25
CA LYS A 570 0.40 34.26 3.84
C LYS A 570 -0.42 32.97 4.00
N VAL A 571 -1.16 32.62 2.95
CA VAL A 571 -1.99 31.41 2.87
C VAL A 571 -1.34 30.39 1.94
N ASN A 572 -1.37 29.10 2.29
CA ASN A 572 -0.85 28.03 1.42
C ASN A 572 -1.70 27.87 0.15
N MET A 573 -1.10 27.33 -0.91
CA MET A 573 -1.81 27.09 -2.19
C MET A 573 -1.50 25.71 -2.76
N ILE A 574 -2.50 25.08 -3.36
CA ILE A 574 -2.37 23.86 -4.14
C ILE A 574 -2.97 24.06 -5.53
N THR A 575 -2.37 23.44 -6.56
CA THR A 575 -2.93 23.46 -7.90
C THR A 575 -2.63 22.19 -8.70
N ALA A 576 -3.65 21.72 -9.43
CA ALA A 576 -3.59 20.55 -10.30
C ALA A 576 -3.09 20.92 -11.71
N SER A 577 -1.94 21.58 -11.82
CA SER A 577 -1.46 22.18 -13.08
C SER A 577 0.04 22.43 -13.10
N TYR A 578 0.62 22.46 -14.31
CA TYR A 578 2.01 22.82 -14.57
C TYR A 578 2.44 24.14 -13.90
N ILE A 579 3.64 24.14 -13.33
CA ILE A 579 4.31 25.34 -12.82
C ILE A 579 4.82 26.14 -14.03
N THR A 580 3.97 27.07 -14.48
CA THR A 580 4.29 27.95 -15.61
C THR A 580 5.43 28.92 -15.27
N PRO A 581 6.16 29.48 -16.25
CA PRO A 581 7.19 30.50 -16.00
C PRO A 581 6.67 31.68 -15.16
N ALA A 582 5.47 32.18 -15.45
CA ALA A 582 4.83 33.26 -14.70
C ALA A 582 4.42 32.90 -13.26
N LEU A 583 4.33 31.61 -12.92
CA LEU A 583 4.18 31.15 -11.54
C LEU A 583 5.56 30.99 -10.88
N LYS A 584 6.57 30.50 -11.62
CA LYS A 584 7.94 30.35 -11.14
C LYS A 584 8.64 31.69 -10.87
N GLU A 585 8.29 32.76 -11.59
CA GLU A 585 8.72 34.13 -11.28
C GLU A 585 8.35 34.58 -9.85
N LEU A 586 7.36 33.94 -9.20
CA LEU A 586 6.93 34.25 -7.84
C LEU A 586 7.66 33.42 -6.76
N GLU A 587 8.49 32.44 -7.13
CA GLU A 587 9.16 31.47 -6.25
C GLU A 587 9.83 32.13 -5.03
N LYS A 588 10.65 33.17 -5.25
CA LYS A 588 11.30 33.94 -4.17
C LYS A 588 10.30 34.62 -3.23
N SER A 589 9.20 35.16 -3.75
CA SER A 589 8.16 35.81 -2.93
C SER A 589 7.31 34.81 -2.15
N VAL A 590 7.19 33.56 -2.64
CA VAL A 590 6.58 32.44 -1.91
C VAL A 590 7.44 32.05 -0.71
N GLU A 591 8.76 31.94 -0.90
CA GLU A 591 9.73 31.68 0.17
C GLU A 591 9.74 32.80 1.22
N GLU A 592 9.82 34.07 0.78
CA GLU A 592 9.79 35.25 1.67
C GLU A 592 8.49 35.39 2.46
N ALA A 593 7.36 34.91 1.92
CA ALA A 593 6.08 34.86 2.63
C ALA A 593 5.99 33.72 3.66
N GLY A 594 6.86 32.71 3.57
CA GLY A 594 6.91 31.54 4.46
C GLY A 594 5.80 30.50 4.21
N ILE A 595 5.18 30.52 3.01
CA ILE A 595 4.09 29.61 2.64
C ILE A 595 4.57 28.43 1.80
N THR A 596 3.71 27.42 1.65
CA THR A 596 3.92 26.31 0.71
C THR A 596 2.97 26.46 -0.48
N ILE A 597 3.51 26.39 -1.70
CA ILE A 597 2.72 26.25 -2.93
C ILE A 597 3.10 24.95 -3.63
N ILE A 598 2.17 23.98 -3.67
CA ILE A 598 2.37 22.72 -4.39
C ILE A 598 1.61 22.75 -5.72
N GLY A 599 2.36 22.83 -6.81
CA GLY A 599 1.86 22.67 -8.17
C GLY A 599 2.00 21.23 -8.66
N GLU A 600 1.67 21.01 -9.93
CA GLU A 600 1.92 19.74 -10.64
C GLU A 600 1.33 18.50 -9.95
N LEU A 601 0.18 18.66 -9.27
CA LEU A 601 -0.62 17.59 -8.70
C LEU A 601 -1.71 17.12 -9.70
N GLY A 602 -2.20 15.90 -9.52
CA GLY A 602 -3.25 15.31 -10.35
C GLY A 602 -2.76 14.11 -11.15
N LEU A 603 -3.04 14.03 -12.46
CA LEU A 603 -2.71 12.87 -13.30
C LEU A 603 -1.43 13.08 -14.13
N ASP A 604 -1.46 14.06 -15.03
CA ASP A 604 -0.37 14.50 -15.91
C ASP A 604 -0.56 16.02 -16.08
N PRO A 605 0.18 16.85 -15.33
CA PRO A 605 1.19 16.49 -14.34
C PRO A 605 0.58 15.93 -13.04
N GLY A 606 1.28 15.01 -12.36
CA GLY A 606 0.91 14.52 -11.03
C GLY A 606 1.34 13.11 -10.74
N LEU A 607 0.43 12.13 -10.87
CA LEU A 607 0.71 10.71 -10.68
C LEU A 607 1.89 10.24 -11.56
N ASP A 608 2.08 10.82 -12.74
CA ASP A 608 3.24 10.52 -13.58
C ASP A 608 4.58 10.96 -12.97
N HIS A 609 4.60 12.07 -12.23
CA HIS A 609 5.77 12.49 -11.45
C HIS A 609 5.99 11.56 -10.26
N MET A 610 4.92 11.24 -9.54
CA MET A 610 4.97 10.41 -8.33
C MET A 610 5.47 8.99 -8.63
N LEU A 611 4.90 8.34 -9.65
CA LEU A 611 5.28 6.99 -10.08
C LEU A 611 6.69 6.95 -10.68
N ALA A 612 7.09 8.00 -11.40
CA ALA A 612 8.46 8.13 -11.89
C ALA A 612 9.46 8.30 -10.75
N MET A 613 9.23 9.24 -9.83
CA MET A 613 10.14 9.50 -8.71
C MET A 613 10.24 8.30 -7.76
N ASP A 614 9.15 7.60 -7.44
CA ASP A 614 9.21 6.37 -6.64
C ASP A 614 10.16 5.32 -7.24
N THR A 615 10.13 5.15 -8.56
CA THR A 615 11.00 4.19 -9.27
C THR A 615 12.44 4.70 -9.41
N ILE A 616 12.62 5.97 -9.74
CA ILE A 616 13.93 6.60 -9.91
C ILE A 616 14.67 6.63 -8.57
N ASP A 617 14.00 6.96 -7.46
CA ASP A 617 14.61 7.00 -6.14
C ASP A 617 14.90 5.60 -5.60
N LYS A 618 14.08 4.59 -5.93
CA LYS A 618 14.42 3.17 -5.66
C LYS A 618 15.69 2.78 -6.42
N ALA A 619 15.78 3.05 -7.73
CA ALA A 619 16.98 2.78 -8.52
C ALA A 619 18.23 3.46 -7.94
N LYS A 620 18.15 4.75 -7.56
CA LYS A 620 19.23 5.48 -6.89
C LYS A 620 19.63 4.86 -5.54
N GLN A 621 18.67 4.37 -4.74
CA GLN A 621 18.94 3.68 -3.47
C GLN A 621 19.73 2.37 -3.67
N MET A 622 19.64 1.74 -4.85
CA MET A 622 20.41 0.56 -5.24
C MET A 622 21.76 0.90 -5.89
N GLY A 623 22.10 2.18 -6.04
CA GLY A 623 23.24 2.66 -6.83
C GLY A 623 23.05 2.51 -8.35
N ALA A 624 21.86 2.12 -8.80
CA ALA A 624 21.54 1.94 -10.21
C ALA A 624 21.28 3.29 -10.91
N THR A 625 21.55 3.33 -12.21
CA THR A 625 21.46 4.54 -13.05
C THR A 625 20.37 4.37 -14.10
N VAL A 626 19.51 5.38 -14.26
CA VAL A 626 18.49 5.39 -15.32
C VAL A 626 19.14 5.80 -16.64
N GLU A 627 19.08 4.91 -17.63
CA GLU A 627 19.56 5.12 -19.00
C GLU A 627 18.44 5.60 -19.93
N SER A 628 17.20 5.22 -19.66
CA SER A 628 16.03 5.56 -20.47
C SER A 628 14.80 5.80 -19.60
N TYR A 629 14.01 6.82 -19.93
CA TYR A 629 12.69 7.06 -19.38
C TYR A 629 11.72 7.44 -20.51
N ILE A 630 10.69 6.61 -20.68
CA ILE A 630 9.59 6.85 -21.62
C ILE A 630 8.28 6.78 -20.83
N SER A 631 7.46 7.82 -20.92
CA SER A 631 6.17 7.90 -20.23
C SER A 631 5.07 8.34 -21.19
N TYR A 632 3.97 7.61 -21.20
CA TYR A 632 2.81 7.88 -22.04
C TYR A 632 1.54 7.88 -21.18
N CYS A 633 0.72 8.93 -21.27
CA CYS A 633 -0.51 9.09 -20.51
C CYS A 633 -1.68 9.52 -21.41
N GLY A 634 -2.89 9.04 -21.15
CA GLY A 634 -4.10 9.47 -21.86
C GLY A 634 -5.37 9.24 -21.06
N GLY A 635 -6.12 10.32 -20.83
CA GLY A 635 -7.56 10.24 -20.56
C GLY A 635 -8.31 10.14 -21.88
N ILE A 636 -9.03 9.04 -22.09
CA ILE A 636 -9.74 8.67 -23.32
C ILE A 636 -11.11 8.07 -22.96
N PRO A 637 -12.10 7.97 -23.86
CA PRO A 637 -13.31 7.21 -23.57
C PRO A 637 -12.96 5.73 -23.31
N ALA A 638 -13.76 5.06 -22.47
CA ALA A 638 -13.72 3.61 -22.41
C ALA A 638 -13.98 3.02 -23.82
N PRO A 639 -13.39 1.88 -24.21
CA PRO A 639 -13.38 1.40 -25.59
C PRO A 639 -14.77 1.35 -26.24
N GLU A 640 -15.79 0.95 -25.49
CA GLU A 640 -17.20 0.86 -25.89
C GLU A 640 -17.86 2.23 -26.20
N HIS A 641 -17.24 3.35 -25.84
CA HIS A 641 -17.69 4.71 -26.10
C HIS A 641 -16.76 5.49 -27.05
N SER A 642 -15.81 4.79 -27.68
CA SER A 642 -14.86 5.36 -28.65
C SER A 642 -15.43 5.47 -30.08
N ASP A 643 -16.66 5.03 -30.34
CA ASP A 643 -17.28 5.10 -31.69
C ASP A 643 -17.76 6.52 -32.02
N ASN A 644 -16.82 7.35 -32.47
CA ASN A 644 -17.08 8.66 -33.08
C ASN A 644 -15.89 9.06 -33.97
N PRO A 645 -16.01 10.09 -34.83
CA PRO A 645 -14.95 10.43 -35.79
C PRO A 645 -13.57 10.76 -35.21
N LEU A 646 -13.51 11.30 -33.98
CA LEU A 646 -12.26 11.55 -33.29
C LEU A 646 -11.80 10.38 -32.41
N ARG A 647 -12.67 9.39 -32.18
CA ARG A 647 -12.52 8.35 -31.14
C ARG A 647 -12.24 8.94 -29.76
N TYR A 648 -12.82 10.10 -29.47
CA TYR A 648 -12.54 10.88 -28.28
C TYR A 648 -13.81 11.54 -27.74
N LYS A 649 -13.85 11.79 -26.43
CA LYS A 649 -14.90 12.56 -25.77
C LYS A 649 -14.28 13.51 -24.75
N PHE A 650 -14.87 14.70 -24.64
CA PHE A 650 -14.32 15.80 -23.86
C PHE A 650 -15.01 15.89 -22.49
N SER A 651 -14.23 15.73 -21.41
CA SER A 651 -14.64 15.99 -20.03
C SER A 651 -14.18 17.38 -19.52
N TRP A 652 -13.59 18.20 -20.40
CA TRP A 652 -13.25 19.61 -20.16
C TRP A 652 -13.21 20.37 -21.51
N SER A 653 -12.92 21.68 -21.49
CA SER A 653 -12.87 22.48 -22.72
C SER A 653 -11.85 21.93 -23.74
N PRO A 654 -12.26 21.61 -24.99
CA PRO A 654 -11.36 21.10 -26.03
C PRO A 654 -10.18 22.00 -26.35
N LEU A 655 -10.32 23.32 -26.11
CA LEU A 655 -9.37 24.36 -26.50
C LEU A 655 -7.90 24.04 -26.18
N GLY A 656 -7.61 23.61 -24.95
CA GLY A 656 -6.25 23.28 -24.53
C GLY A 656 -5.67 22.04 -25.25
N VAL A 657 -6.53 21.10 -25.63
CA VAL A 657 -6.15 19.89 -26.37
C VAL A 657 -5.91 20.22 -27.85
N LEU A 658 -6.79 21.03 -28.46
CA LEU A 658 -6.63 21.52 -29.84
C LEU A 658 -5.34 22.35 -29.99
N MET A 659 -5.04 23.21 -29.02
CA MET A 659 -3.78 23.98 -28.99
C MET A 659 -2.53 23.10 -28.93
N GLY A 660 -2.61 21.92 -28.30
CA GLY A 660 -1.47 21.02 -28.12
C GLY A 660 -0.81 20.59 -29.43
N ILE A 661 -1.61 20.30 -30.46
CA ILE A 661 -1.16 19.84 -31.79
C ILE A 661 -0.45 20.95 -32.58
N MET A 662 -0.72 22.21 -32.26
CA MET A 662 -0.04 23.36 -32.87
C MET A 662 1.30 23.68 -32.19
N GLN A 663 1.59 23.10 -31.02
CA GLN A 663 2.87 23.32 -30.34
C GLN A 663 3.94 22.37 -30.90
N PRO A 664 5.20 22.81 -30.99
CA PRO A 664 6.32 21.91 -31.23
C PRO A 664 6.52 20.98 -30.02
N ALA A 665 7.21 19.87 -30.26
CA ALA A 665 7.67 18.98 -29.19
C ALA A 665 9.17 18.71 -29.29
N THR A 666 9.84 18.62 -28.14
CA THR A 666 11.28 18.41 -27.99
C THR A 666 11.50 17.32 -26.96
N TYR A 667 12.30 16.30 -27.29
CA TYR A 667 12.59 15.19 -26.40
C TYR A 667 13.99 14.63 -26.65
N LEU A 668 14.50 13.83 -25.72
CA LEU A 668 15.80 13.17 -25.86
C LEU A 668 15.59 11.72 -26.29
N LEU A 669 16.29 11.28 -27.35
CA LEU A 669 16.24 9.91 -27.83
C LEU A 669 17.65 9.47 -28.26
N ASN A 670 18.16 8.40 -27.65
CA ASN A 670 19.47 7.80 -27.94
C ASN A 670 20.61 8.85 -27.98
N GLY A 671 20.62 9.74 -26.99
CA GLY A 671 21.61 10.80 -26.80
C GLY A 671 21.42 12.03 -27.70
N LYS A 672 20.37 12.07 -28.53
CA LYS A 672 20.09 13.19 -29.45
C LYS A 672 18.80 13.90 -29.08
N VAL A 673 18.85 15.24 -29.06
CA VAL A 673 17.64 16.07 -28.92
C VAL A 673 16.88 16.04 -30.24
N VAL A 674 15.66 15.51 -30.21
CA VAL A 674 14.75 15.46 -31.36
C VAL A 674 13.75 16.60 -31.23
N ASN A 675 13.57 17.37 -32.30
CA ASN A 675 12.60 18.46 -32.40
C ASN A 675 11.54 18.12 -33.45
N VAL A 676 10.28 18.20 -33.07
CA VAL A 676 9.10 17.97 -33.89
C VAL A 676 8.40 19.31 -34.10
N ALA A 677 8.13 19.67 -35.35
CA ALA A 677 7.34 20.85 -35.69
C ALA A 677 5.85 20.61 -35.42
N GLY A 678 5.17 21.59 -34.82
CA GLY A 678 3.71 21.57 -34.65
C GLY A 678 2.96 21.82 -35.96
N GLY A 679 1.64 21.64 -35.93
CA GLY A 679 0.77 21.93 -37.07
C GLY A 679 0.67 20.77 -38.07
N VAL A 680 0.86 21.04 -39.37
CA VAL A 680 0.57 20.04 -40.43
C VAL A 680 1.52 18.83 -40.36
N SER A 681 2.81 19.05 -40.06
CA SER A 681 3.83 17.99 -39.92
C SER A 681 3.77 17.24 -38.59
N PHE A 682 2.85 17.59 -37.69
CA PHE A 682 2.70 16.90 -36.40
C PHE A 682 2.38 15.40 -36.55
N LEU A 683 1.73 15.01 -37.65
CA LEU A 683 1.45 13.59 -37.95
C LEU A 683 2.71 12.74 -38.10
N ASP A 684 3.83 13.33 -38.54
CA ASP A 684 5.07 12.58 -38.79
C ASP A 684 5.72 12.08 -37.49
N ALA A 685 5.28 12.60 -36.34
CA ALA A 685 5.70 12.18 -35.00
C ALA A 685 4.67 11.32 -34.25
N VAL A 686 3.55 10.95 -34.89
CA VAL A 686 2.55 10.05 -34.31
C VAL A 686 2.98 8.61 -34.55
N THR A 687 3.06 7.83 -33.48
CA THR A 687 3.49 6.42 -33.52
C THR A 687 2.39 5.47 -33.07
N SER A 688 2.43 4.23 -33.56
CA SER A 688 1.62 3.13 -33.03
C SER A 688 2.09 2.78 -31.62
N VAL A 689 1.17 2.62 -30.68
CA VAL A 689 1.48 2.24 -29.29
C VAL A 689 0.74 0.95 -28.95
N ASP A 690 1.46 -0.17 -29.09
CA ASP A 690 0.88 -1.51 -29.00
C ASP A 690 1.22 -2.21 -27.67
N TYR A 691 1.34 -1.43 -26.58
CA TYR A 691 1.62 -1.95 -25.21
C TYR A 691 0.53 -2.88 -24.68
N PHE A 692 -0.73 -2.62 -25.07
CA PHE A 692 -1.90 -3.38 -24.65
C PHE A 692 -2.59 -3.93 -25.90
N PRO A 693 -2.45 -5.23 -26.24
CA PRO A 693 -2.98 -5.79 -27.50
C PRO A 693 -4.49 -5.59 -27.70
N GLY A 694 -5.26 -5.41 -26.62
CA GLY A 694 -6.69 -5.11 -26.66
C GLY A 694 -7.07 -3.64 -26.87
N LEU A 695 -6.11 -2.71 -26.88
CA LEU A 695 -6.35 -1.27 -27.06
C LEU A 695 -5.59 -0.75 -28.29
N ASN A 696 -6.33 -0.19 -29.24
CA ASN A 696 -5.75 0.31 -30.49
C ASN A 696 -5.25 1.76 -30.34
N LEU A 697 -4.08 1.95 -29.74
CA LEU A 697 -3.56 3.27 -29.34
C LEU A 697 -2.55 3.87 -30.31
N GLU A 698 -2.57 5.20 -30.44
CA GLU A 698 -1.51 6.02 -31.00
C GLU A 698 -0.90 6.93 -29.92
N GLY A 699 0.38 7.27 -30.07
CA GLY A 699 1.11 8.14 -29.16
C GLY A 699 1.84 9.26 -29.89
N TYR A 700 1.92 10.43 -29.27
CA TYR A 700 2.73 11.56 -29.76
C TYR A 700 3.45 12.28 -28.60
N PRO A 701 4.62 12.90 -28.84
CA PRO A 701 5.42 13.55 -27.79
C PRO A 701 4.76 14.81 -27.21
N ASN A 702 5.00 15.06 -25.91
CA ASN A 702 4.44 16.17 -25.15
C ASN A 702 5.46 17.30 -24.97
N ARG A 703 5.20 18.46 -25.59
CA ARG A 703 5.93 19.74 -25.36
C ARG A 703 7.44 19.50 -25.22
N ASP A 704 8.07 19.97 -24.14
CA ASP A 704 9.47 19.73 -23.84
C ASP A 704 9.62 18.66 -22.76
N SER A 705 10.18 17.50 -23.16
CA SER A 705 10.53 16.39 -22.28
C SER A 705 11.97 16.47 -21.74
N THR A 706 12.84 17.30 -22.33
CA THR A 706 14.28 17.30 -21.98
C THR A 706 14.53 17.79 -20.55
N ARG A 707 13.70 18.72 -20.07
CA ARG A 707 13.75 19.28 -18.71
C ARG A 707 13.58 18.23 -17.59
N TYR A 708 12.95 17.09 -17.87
CA TYR A 708 12.76 16.04 -16.86
C TYR A 708 14.04 15.28 -16.52
N ALA A 709 15.09 15.40 -17.35
CA ALA A 709 16.43 14.91 -17.00
C ALA A 709 16.99 15.61 -15.74
N GLU A 710 16.75 16.92 -15.61
CA GLU A 710 17.13 17.71 -14.44
C GLU A 710 16.13 17.54 -13.29
N ILE A 711 14.82 17.71 -13.57
CA ILE A 711 13.75 17.67 -12.54
C ILE A 711 13.74 16.35 -11.76
N TYR A 712 13.95 15.20 -12.44
CA TYR A 712 14.01 13.90 -11.77
C TYR A 712 15.42 13.48 -11.35
N GLY A 713 16.45 14.28 -11.64
CA GLY A 713 17.85 13.94 -11.38
C GLY A 713 18.29 12.66 -12.10
N ILE A 714 18.05 12.58 -13.42
CA ILE A 714 18.49 11.50 -14.31
C ILE A 714 19.33 12.04 -15.51
N PRO A 715 20.36 12.89 -15.28
CA PRO A 715 21.12 13.54 -16.35
C PRO A 715 21.93 12.56 -17.23
N SER A 716 22.11 11.32 -16.76
CA SER A 716 22.73 10.20 -17.48
C SER A 716 21.81 9.52 -18.50
N ALA A 717 20.50 9.77 -18.45
CA ALA A 717 19.55 9.11 -19.34
C ALA A 717 19.78 9.58 -20.79
N HIS A 718 20.03 8.63 -21.69
CA HIS A 718 20.16 8.90 -23.12
C HIS A 718 18.80 9.05 -23.82
N THR A 719 17.71 8.64 -23.16
CA THR A 719 16.34 8.77 -23.69
C THR A 719 15.43 9.32 -22.59
N VAL A 720 14.75 10.43 -22.87
CA VAL A 720 13.79 11.10 -21.97
C VAL A 720 12.63 11.63 -22.81
N LEU A 721 11.49 10.93 -22.74
CA LEU A 721 10.29 11.19 -23.55
C LEU A 721 9.03 11.11 -22.67
N ARG A 722 8.23 12.18 -22.66
CA ARG A 722 6.84 12.17 -22.19
C ARG A 722 5.91 12.34 -23.39
N GLY A 723 4.78 11.64 -23.42
CA GLY A 723 3.85 11.64 -24.54
C GLY A 723 2.39 11.44 -24.15
N THR A 724 1.49 11.78 -25.07
CA THR A 724 0.04 11.62 -24.91
C THR A 724 -0.45 10.39 -25.68
N LEU A 725 -1.37 9.62 -25.08
CA LEU A 725 -2.08 8.50 -25.72
C LEU A 725 -3.46 8.91 -26.24
N ARG A 726 -3.82 8.41 -27.42
CA ARG A 726 -5.14 8.51 -28.06
C ARG A 726 -5.47 7.18 -28.76
N TYR A 727 -6.71 7.00 -29.20
CA TYR A 727 -7.03 5.88 -30.11
C TYR A 727 -6.59 6.20 -31.55
N LYS A 728 -6.12 5.18 -32.29
CA LYS A 728 -5.60 5.36 -33.66
C LYS A 728 -6.60 6.08 -34.57
N GLY A 729 -6.14 7.12 -35.25
CA GLY A 729 -6.92 7.97 -36.16
C GLY A 729 -7.36 9.32 -35.57
N TYR A 730 -7.21 9.56 -34.27
CA TYR A 730 -7.50 10.85 -33.63
C TYR A 730 -6.67 11.99 -34.25
N SER A 731 -5.35 11.81 -34.30
CA SER A 731 -4.41 12.81 -34.82
C SER A 731 -4.62 13.03 -36.31
N LYS A 732 -4.98 11.96 -37.05
CA LYS A 732 -5.34 12.03 -38.47
C LYS A 732 -6.55 12.96 -38.70
N ALA A 733 -7.62 12.82 -37.91
CA ALA A 733 -8.78 13.70 -38.03
C ALA A 733 -8.44 15.17 -37.72
N LEU A 734 -7.68 15.41 -36.65
CA LEU A 734 -7.27 16.77 -36.25
C LEU A 734 -6.33 17.46 -37.23
N ASN A 735 -5.43 16.72 -37.88
CA ASN A 735 -4.64 17.23 -38.99
C ASN A 735 -5.52 17.75 -40.15
N GLY A 736 -6.69 17.13 -40.38
CA GLY A 736 -7.69 17.62 -41.32
C GLY A 736 -8.21 19.02 -40.94
N PHE A 737 -8.47 19.26 -39.66
CA PHE A 737 -8.89 20.59 -39.18
C PHE A 737 -7.78 21.64 -39.30
N VAL A 738 -6.51 21.24 -39.16
CA VAL A 738 -5.35 22.12 -39.43
C VAL A 738 -5.29 22.48 -40.92
N LYS A 739 -5.39 21.50 -41.83
CA LYS A 739 -5.42 21.73 -43.29
C LYS A 739 -6.58 22.64 -43.74
N LEU A 740 -7.73 22.54 -43.07
CA LEU A 740 -8.90 23.39 -43.31
C LEU A 740 -8.80 24.79 -42.69
N GLY A 741 -7.76 25.08 -41.91
CA GLY A 741 -7.57 26.38 -41.25
C GLY A 741 -8.47 26.62 -40.03
N LEU A 742 -9.12 25.58 -39.52
CA LEU A 742 -10.03 25.67 -38.37
C LEU A 742 -9.30 25.87 -37.03
N ILE A 743 -8.05 25.40 -36.93
CA ILE A 743 -7.19 25.57 -35.75
C ILE A 743 -6.45 26.92 -35.84
N ASN A 744 -7.21 28.02 -35.93
CA ASN A 744 -6.70 29.40 -35.96
C ASN A 744 -7.27 30.22 -34.78
N ARG A 745 -6.38 30.99 -34.12
CA ARG A 745 -6.67 31.85 -32.97
C ARG A 745 -6.93 33.31 -33.34
N GLU A 746 -6.72 33.70 -34.59
CA GLU A 746 -6.97 35.07 -35.05
C GLU A 746 -8.45 35.46 -34.88
N ALA A 747 -8.68 36.73 -34.59
CA ALA A 747 -10.01 37.26 -34.39
C ALA A 747 -10.80 37.22 -35.71
N HIS A 748 -11.89 36.45 -35.76
CA HIS A 748 -12.68 36.31 -36.99
C HIS A 748 -13.92 37.21 -36.94
N PRO A 749 -14.02 38.29 -37.74
CA PRO A 749 -15.07 39.30 -37.59
C PRO A 749 -16.49 38.73 -37.69
N SER A 750 -16.71 37.75 -38.56
CA SER A 750 -18.03 37.13 -38.78
C SER A 750 -18.52 36.24 -37.64
N LEU A 751 -17.69 35.94 -36.62
CA LEU A 751 -18.09 35.13 -35.46
C LEU A 751 -18.55 35.98 -34.25
N ARG A 752 -18.36 37.30 -34.33
CA ARG A 752 -18.61 38.26 -33.23
C ARG A 752 -19.92 39.05 -33.39
N SER A 753 -20.63 38.92 -34.51
CA SER A 753 -21.85 39.70 -34.79
C SER A 753 -23.11 38.95 -34.35
N GLU A 754 -23.98 39.63 -33.59
CA GLU A 754 -25.33 39.16 -33.26
C GLU A 754 -26.32 39.30 -34.44
N VAL A 755 -25.96 40.06 -35.49
CA VAL A 755 -26.89 40.51 -36.54
C VAL A 755 -27.00 39.51 -37.71
N SER A 756 -26.06 38.56 -37.84
CA SER A 756 -26.09 37.52 -38.88
C SER A 756 -25.56 36.19 -38.37
N SER A 757 -26.44 35.18 -38.25
CA SER A 757 -26.06 33.82 -37.89
C SER A 757 -25.38 33.11 -39.07
N LEU A 758 -24.09 32.78 -38.90
CA LEU A 758 -23.28 32.04 -39.88
C LEU A 758 -23.46 30.53 -39.66
N THR A 759 -23.67 29.75 -40.72
CA THR A 759 -23.68 28.27 -40.63
C THR A 759 -22.29 27.68 -40.87
N TRP A 760 -22.05 26.47 -40.35
CA TRP A 760 -20.79 25.74 -40.53
C TRP A 760 -20.45 25.54 -42.01
N LYS A 761 -21.45 25.17 -42.83
CA LYS A 761 -21.36 25.13 -44.30
C LYS A 761 -20.86 26.46 -44.89
N GLN A 762 -21.45 27.59 -44.52
CA GLN A 762 -21.06 28.92 -45.03
C GLN A 762 -19.63 29.28 -44.62
N LEU A 763 -19.24 28.96 -43.37
CA LEU A 763 -17.89 29.19 -42.86
C LEU A 763 -16.85 28.34 -43.60
N LEU A 764 -17.13 27.06 -43.86
CA LEU A 764 -16.23 26.22 -44.66
C LEU A 764 -16.16 26.68 -46.12
N CYS A 765 -17.26 27.16 -46.72
CA CYS A 765 -17.21 27.77 -48.06
C CYS A 765 -16.18 28.90 -48.13
N ASP A 766 -16.18 29.80 -47.14
CA ASP A 766 -15.20 30.89 -47.06
C ASP A 766 -13.76 30.35 -46.93
N LEU A 767 -13.53 29.38 -46.04
CA LEU A 767 -12.20 28.80 -45.78
C LEU A 767 -11.63 27.98 -46.95
N VAL A 768 -12.47 27.43 -47.82
CA VAL A 768 -12.05 26.74 -49.06
C VAL A 768 -12.11 27.64 -50.30
N GLY A 769 -12.58 28.88 -50.18
CA GLY A 769 -12.57 29.89 -51.25
C GLY A 769 -13.69 29.74 -52.30
N ILE A 770 -14.88 29.27 -51.90
CA ILE A 770 -16.05 29.11 -52.79
C ILE A 770 -17.25 29.96 -52.29
N SER A 771 -18.27 30.12 -53.14
CA SER A 771 -19.48 30.86 -52.76
C SER A 771 -20.21 30.24 -51.56
N ARG A 772 -20.66 31.09 -50.62
CA ARG A 772 -21.55 30.70 -49.51
C ARG A 772 -22.88 30.09 -49.97
N SER A 773 -23.30 30.35 -51.22
CA SER A 773 -24.52 29.76 -51.82
C SER A 773 -24.30 28.38 -52.46
N SER A 774 -23.08 27.83 -52.45
CA SER A 774 -22.77 26.54 -53.07
C SER A 774 -23.58 25.37 -52.47
N THR A 775 -23.81 24.34 -53.29
CA THR A 775 -24.45 23.10 -52.85
C THR A 775 -23.51 22.27 -51.98
N CYS A 776 -24.06 21.38 -51.15
CA CYS A 776 -23.26 20.53 -50.26
C CYS A 776 -22.26 19.66 -51.05
N GLY A 777 -22.64 19.13 -52.23
CA GLY A 777 -21.73 18.36 -53.08
C GLY A 777 -20.50 19.15 -53.54
N VAL A 778 -20.68 20.41 -53.95
CA VAL A 778 -19.56 21.29 -54.35
C VAL A 778 -18.66 21.64 -53.16
N LEU A 779 -19.25 21.84 -51.97
CA LEU A 779 -18.46 22.05 -50.75
C LEU A 779 -17.64 20.80 -50.39
N LYS A 780 -18.23 19.60 -50.43
CA LYS A 780 -17.52 18.33 -50.17
C LYS A 780 -16.32 18.15 -51.08
N GLU A 781 -16.46 18.43 -52.38
CA GLU A 781 -15.36 18.32 -53.34
C GLU A 781 -14.23 19.32 -53.05
N ALA A 782 -14.58 20.58 -52.74
CA ALA A 782 -13.60 21.61 -52.39
C ALA A 782 -12.86 21.30 -51.07
N VAL A 783 -13.59 20.80 -50.06
CA VAL A 783 -13.03 20.32 -48.78
C VAL A 783 -12.10 19.13 -49.02
N LEU A 784 -12.53 18.10 -49.76
CA LEU A 784 -11.71 16.92 -50.09
C LEU A 784 -10.41 17.31 -50.80
N ARG A 785 -10.49 18.26 -51.74
CA ARG A 785 -9.32 18.82 -52.45
C ARG A 785 -8.36 19.52 -51.49
N LYS A 786 -8.86 20.32 -50.55
CA LYS A 786 -8.03 21.01 -49.53
C LYS A 786 -7.42 20.04 -48.51
N LEU A 787 -8.07 18.90 -48.26
CA LEU A 787 -7.55 17.82 -47.42
C LEU A 787 -6.49 16.96 -48.14
N GLY A 788 -6.32 17.11 -49.46
CA GLY A 788 -5.39 16.30 -50.26
C GLY A 788 -5.94 14.94 -50.69
N GLY A 789 -7.28 14.81 -50.80
CA GLY A 789 -7.95 13.57 -51.24
C GLY A 789 -8.27 12.57 -50.13
N ASP A 790 -8.03 12.90 -48.86
CA ASP A 790 -8.26 11.98 -47.74
C ASP A 790 -9.75 11.88 -47.37
N SER A 791 -10.39 10.76 -47.70
CA SER A 791 -11.82 10.54 -47.41
C SER A 791 -12.10 10.44 -45.91
N THR A 792 -11.19 9.87 -45.11
CA THR A 792 -11.37 9.75 -43.65
C THR A 792 -11.43 11.13 -42.98
N GLN A 793 -10.59 12.08 -43.43
CA GLN A 793 -10.63 13.46 -42.93
C GLN A 793 -11.94 14.19 -43.35
N LEU A 794 -12.47 13.91 -44.55
CA LEU A 794 -13.76 14.44 -45.00
C LEU A 794 -14.93 13.86 -44.19
N GLU A 795 -14.98 12.53 -44.05
CA GLU A 795 -15.96 11.80 -43.25
C GLU A 795 -15.98 12.30 -41.79
N ALA A 796 -14.81 12.62 -41.23
CA ALA A 796 -14.73 13.18 -39.89
C ALA A 796 -15.29 14.60 -39.78
N ALA A 797 -15.01 15.47 -40.76
CA ALA A 797 -15.60 16.81 -40.80
C ALA A 797 -17.13 16.76 -41.01
N GLU A 798 -17.61 15.83 -41.83
CA GLU A 798 -19.04 15.63 -42.09
C GLU A 798 -19.78 15.03 -40.88
N GLY A 799 -19.23 13.97 -40.26
CA GLY A 799 -19.81 13.33 -39.07
C GLY A 799 -19.88 14.24 -37.83
N LEU A 800 -19.10 15.32 -37.80
CA LEU A 800 -19.17 16.37 -36.78
C LEU A 800 -20.12 17.53 -37.16
N GLY A 801 -20.74 17.47 -38.33
CA GLY A 801 -21.69 18.48 -38.82
C GLY A 801 -21.05 19.73 -39.43
N LEU A 802 -19.73 19.76 -39.65
CA LEU A 802 -19.00 20.96 -40.10
C LEU A 802 -19.33 21.37 -41.54
N LEU A 803 -19.94 20.47 -42.34
CA LEU A 803 -20.43 20.76 -43.69
C LEU A 803 -21.95 21.03 -43.74
N GLY A 804 -22.61 21.04 -42.58
CA GLY A 804 -24.06 21.21 -42.46
C GLY A 804 -24.52 22.65 -42.19
N ASP A 805 -25.83 22.85 -42.22
CA ASP A 805 -26.47 24.14 -41.95
C ASP A 805 -26.66 24.45 -40.44
N GLU A 806 -25.95 23.72 -39.57
CA GLU A 806 -25.86 24.03 -38.14
C GLU A 806 -25.17 25.39 -37.92
N GLN A 807 -25.65 26.18 -36.95
CA GLN A 807 -25.08 27.49 -36.65
C GLN A 807 -23.72 27.36 -35.96
N VAL A 808 -22.77 28.21 -36.35
CA VAL A 808 -21.46 28.30 -35.70
C VAL A 808 -21.63 28.98 -34.33
N PRO A 809 -21.13 28.40 -33.23
CA PRO A 809 -21.18 29.06 -31.92
C PRO A 809 -20.44 30.40 -31.92
N GLN A 810 -21.07 31.46 -31.40
CA GLN A 810 -20.42 32.77 -31.24
C GLN A 810 -19.12 32.66 -30.47
N ALA A 811 -18.04 33.21 -30.99
CA ALA A 811 -16.71 33.11 -30.41
C ALA A 811 -15.75 34.19 -30.93
N GLU A 812 -14.61 34.35 -30.28
CA GLU A 812 -13.60 35.33 -30.71
C GLU A 812 -12.79 34.86 -31.91
N SER A 813 -12.47 33.56 -31.97
CA SER A 813 -11.68 32.91 -33.02
C SER A 813 -12.34 31.63 -33.56
N LEU A 814 -11.82 31.13 -34.69
CA LEU A 814 -12.28 29.86 -35.31
C LEU A 814 -12.07 28.66 -34.38
N MET A 815 -10.92 28.62 -33.70
CA MET A 815 -10.59 27.54 -32.77
C MET A 815 -11.52 27.53 -31.54
N ASP A 816 -11.93 28.71 -31.05
CA ASP A 816 -12.90 28.82 -29.96
C ASP A 816 -14.30 28.35 -30.38
N ALA A 817 -14.75 28.70 -31.59
CA ALA A 817 -16.02 28.24 -32.15
C ALA A 817 -16.03 26.71 -32.35
N LEU A 818 -14.96 26.15 -32.93
CA LEU A 818 -14.78 24.70 -33.05
C LEU A 818 -14.74 24.04 -31.67
N SER A 819 -14.02 24.60 -30.70
CA SER A 819 -13.97 24.07 -29.32
C SER A 819 -15.35 24.01 -28.68
N LYS A 820 -16.19 25.04 -28.84
CA LYS A 820 -17.59 25.02 -28.34
C LYS A 820 -18.43 23.95 -29.04
N HIS A 821 -18.28 23.81 -30.36
CA HIS A 821 -19.02 22.82 -31.15
C HIS A 821 -18.63 21.38 -30.82
N LEU A 822 -17.33 21.09 -30.70
CA LEU A 822 -16.81 19.78 -30.29
C LEU A 822 -17.21 19.43 -28.85
N ALA A 823 -17.20 20.40 -27.92
CA ALA A 823 -17.69 20.19 -26.57
C ALA A 823 -19.18 19.80 -26.57
N PHE A 824 -20.00 20.45 -27.40
CA PHE A 824 -21.42 20.12 -27.53
C PHE A 824 -21.65 18.74 -28.16
N LYS A 825 -20.95 18.41 -29.25
CA LYS A 825 -21.12 17.14 -29.99
C LYS A 825 -20.53 15.91 -29.29
N LEU A 826 -19.42 16.07 -28.55
CA LEU A 826 -18.60 14.97 -28.02
C LEU A 826 -18.42 15.06 -26.49
N SER A 827 -19.39 15.60 -25.76
CA SER A 827 -19.48 15.43 -24.30
C SER A 827 -19.82 13.97 -23.94
N TYR A 828 -19.49 13.57 -22.72
CA TYR A 828 -19.95 12.31 -22.13
C TYR A 828 -21.43 12.38 -21.74
N GLY A 829 -22.20 11.35 -22.09
CA GLY A 829 -23.55 11.12 -21.59
C GLY A 829 -23.56 10.54 -20.16
N PRO A 830 -24.73 10.53 -19.49
CA PRO A 830 -24.86 10.18 -18.07
C PRO A 830 -24.64 8.68 -17.74
N LYS A 831 -24.38 7.84 -18.76
CA LYS A 831 -24.08 6.41 -18.62
C LYS A 831 -22.86 5.99 -19.44
N GLU A 832 -21.99 6.94 -19.76
CA GLU A 832 -20.77 6.68 -20.52
C GLU A 832 -19.54 6.82 -19.62
N LYS A 833 -18.59 5.90 -19.77
CA LYS A 833 -17.34 5.91 -19.01
C LYS A 833 -16.18 6.54 -19.78
N ASP A 834 -15.37 7.29 -19.05
CA ASP A 834 -13.99 7.57 -19.42
C ASP A 834 -13.05 6.48 -18.85
N MET A 835 -11.82 6.50 -19.36
CA MET A 835 -10.72 5.65 -18.97
C MET A 835 -9.43 6.48 -18.94
N VAL A 836 -8.59 6.23 -17.95
CA VAL A 836 -7.21 6.73 -17.89
C VAL A 836 -6.29 5.56 -18.13
N VAL A 837 -5.34 5.73 -19.04
CA VAL A 837 -4.25 4.78 -19.31
C VAL A 837 -2.94 5.52 -19.19
N MET A 838 -2.03 5.01 -18.37
CA MET A 838 -0.67 5.50 -18.24
C MET A 838 0.30 4.32 -18.24
N ARG A 839 1.39 4.43 -19.00
CA ARG A 839 2.53 3.53 -18.92
C ARG A 839 3.82 4.32 -18.74
N HIS A 840 4.67 3.85 -17.82
CA HIS A 840 6.07 4.23 -17.77
C HIS A 840 6.93 3.04 -18.20
N SER A 841 8.05 3.33 -18.84
CA SER A 841 9.12 2.39 -19.17
C SER A 841 10.45 3.02 -18.78
N PHE A 842 11.22 2.29 -18.00
CA PHE A 842 12.58 2.63 -17.59
C PHE A 842 13.54 1.57 -18.09
N ASP A 843 14.69 1.99 -18.63
CA ASP A 843 15.85 1.12 -18.73
C ASP A 843 16.82 1.54 -17.62
N ILE A 844 17.06 0.64 -16.67
CA ILE A 844 17.82 0.86 -15.44
C ILE A 844 19.08 0.00 -15.49
N ARG A 845 20.24 0.67 -15.50
CA ARG A 845 21.56 0.04 -15.44
C ARG A 845 21.94 -0.18 -13.99
N HIS A 846 22.03 -1.44 -13.59
CA HIS A 846 22.48 -1.82 -12.25
C HIS A 846 24.01 -1.71 -12.13
N PRO A 847 24.58 -1.53 -10.92
CA PRO A 847 26.04 -1.54 -10.72
C PRO A 847 26.72 -2.85 -11.19
N SER A 848 25.98 -3.96 -11.20
CA SER A 848 26.42 -5.26 -11.75
C SER A 848 26.52 -5.30 -13.28
N GLY A 849 26.12 -4.24 -13.98
CA GLY A 849 26.19 -4.09 -15.43
C GLY A 849 24.91 -4.53 -16.18
N HIS A 850 24.01 -5.26 -15.54
CA HIS A 850 22.75 -5.71 -16.12
C HIS A 850 21.80 -4.54 -16.45
N LEU A 851 21.00 -4.71 -17.51
CA LEU A 851 19.93 -3.77 -17.87
C LEU A 851 18.56 -4.35 -17.48
N GLU A 852 17.93 -3.73 -16.49
CA GLU A 852 16.53 -3.98 -16.15
C GLU A 852 15.65 -3.07 -17.01
N ASN A 853 14.78 -3.66 -17.84
CA ASN A 853 13.64 -2.96 -18.40
C ASN A 853 12.46 -3.09 -17.41
N LYS A 854 12.06 -1.97 -16.82
CA LYS A 854 11.01 -1.88 -15.82
C LYS A 854 9.84 -1.08 -16.35
N THR A 855 8.63 -1.61 -16.23
CA THR A 855 7.41 -0.93 -16.71
C THR A 855 6.35 -0.83 -15.62
N ILE A 856 5.63 0.28 -15.60
CA ILE A 856 4.55 0.57 -14.66
C ILE A 856 3.31 0.88 -15.47
N ASP A 857 2.23 0.14 -15.23
CA ASP A 857 0.94 0.34 -15.88
C ASP A 857 -0.10 0.80 -14.86
N LEU A 858 -0.80 1.88 -15.18
CA LEU A 858 -1.96 2.39 -14.44
C LEU A 858 -3.14 2.49 -15.40
N VAL A 859 -4.22 1.77 -15.11
CA VAL A 859 -5.45 1.75 -15.90
C VAL A 859 -6.65 1.94 -14.96
N VAL A 860 -7.39 3.03 -15.13
CA VAL A 860 -8.53 3.39 -14.27
C VAL A 860 -9.75 3.67 -15.14
N TYR A 861 -10.90 3.11 -14.77
CA TYR A 861 -12.19 3.37 -15.42
C TYR A 861 -13.08 4.27 -14.55
N GLY A 862 -13.93 5.06 -15.20
CA GLY A 862 -14.97 5.85 -14.53
C GLY A 862 -16.10 5.00 -13.96
N ASP A 863 -16.72 5.46 -12.89
CA ASP A 863 -17.81 4.77 -12.20
C ASP A 863 -19.17 5.29 -12.67
N PHE A 864 -20.10 4.39 -13.04
CA PHE A 864 -21.42 4.79 -13.55
C PHE A 864 -22.25 5.63 -12.56
N SER A 865 -22.07 5.41 -11.26
CA SER A 865 -22.78 6.11 -10.18
C SER A 865 -21.86 6.99 -9.34
N GLY A 866 -20.61 7.19 -9.76
CA GLY A 866 -19.56 7.84 -9.00
C GLY A 866 -18.83 8.89 -9.81
N PHE A 867 -17.50 8.84 -9.80
CA PHE A 867 -16.65 9.81 -10.48
C PHE A 867 -16.00 9.21 -11.73
N SER A 868 -15.74 10.07 -12.72
CA SER A 868 -14.96 9.73 -13.91
C SER A 868 -13.53 9.35 -13.51
N ALA A 869 -12.86 8.51 -14.32
CA ALA A 869 -11.45 8.16 -14.12
C ALA A 869 -10.57 9.41 -14.02
N MET A 870 -10.71 10.33 -14.99
CA MET A 870 -10.01 11.61 -15.00
C MET A 870 -10.30 12.45 -13.75
N ALA A 871 -11.56 12.52 -13.33
CA ALA A 871 -11.93 13.26 -12.12
C ALA A 871 -11.26 12.66 -10.88
N LYS A 872 -11.27 11.33 -10.71
CA LYS A 872 -10.59 10.63 -9.62
C LYS A 872 -9.08 10.88 -9.63
N THR A 873 -8.41 10.61 -10.75
CA THR A 873 -6.95 10.68 -10.85
C THR A 873 -6.39 12.10 -10.80
N VAL A 874 -7.19 13.14 -11.10
CA VAL A 874 -6.76 14.54 -10.93
C VAL A 874 -7.16 15.07 -9.54
N GLY A 875 -8.39 14.79 -9.10
CA GLY A 875 -8.94 15.34 -7.86
C GLY A 875 -8.34 14.72 -6.60
N LEU A 876 -8.22 13.40 -6.53
CA LEU A 876 -7.81 12.71 -5.30
C LEU A 876 -6.35 13.04 -4.88
N PRO A 877 -5.33 13.00 -5.76
CA PRO A 877 -3.96 13.41 -5.37
C PRO A 877 -3.90 14.86 -4.89
N THR A 878 -4.69 15.74 -5.50
CA THR A 878 -4.81 17.16 -5.12
C THR A 878 -5.46 17.33 -3.74
N ALA A 879 -6.49 16.55 -3.43
CA ALA A 879 -7.19 16.55 -2.14
C ALA A 879 -6.36 15.91 -1.02
N MET A 880 -5.60 14.86 -1.34
CA MET A 880 -4.67 14.20 -0.41
C MET A 880 -3.55 15.16 0.00
N ALA A 881 -2.88 15.80 -0.97
CA ALA A 881 -1.88 16.84 -0.69
C ALA A 881 -2.46 18.01 0.13
N ALA A 882 -3.72 18.38 -0.13
CA ALA A 882 -4.41 19.42 0.64
C ALA A 882 -4.62 19.02 2.11
N LYS A 883 -5.10 17.80 2.37
CA LYS A 883 -5.23 17.31 3.73
C LYS A 883 -3.87 17.18 4.42
N MET A 884 -2.84 16.68 3.73
CA MET A 884 -1.48 16.60 4.25
C MET A 884 -0.90 17.97 4.66
N LEU A 885 -1.14 19.04 3.89
CA LEU A 885 -0.75 20.41 4.30
C LEU A 885 -1.53 20.94 5.51
N LEU A 886 -2.81 20.61 5.63
CA LEU A 886 -3.66 21.07 6.75
C LEU A 886 -3.34 20.35 8.06
N ASP A 887 -3.02 19.06 7.96
CA ASP A 887 -2.66 18.19 9.08
C ASP A 887 -1.18 18.34 9.49
N GLY A 888 -0.37 19.03 8.68
CA GLY A 888 1.05 19.28 8.95
C GLY A 888 1.99 18.13 8.56
N GLU A 889 1.54 17.20 7.72
CA GLU A 889 2.36 16.08 7.18
C GLU A 889 3.45 16.56 6.19
N ILE A 890 3.32 17.78 5.63
CA ILE A 890 4.30 18.39 4.71
C ILE A 890 4.88 19.64 5.36
N GLU A 891 6.16 19.59 5.75
CA GLU A 891 6.84 20.69 6.43
C GLU A 891 7.46 21.69 5.44
N ALA A 892 7.86 21.21 4.26
CA ALA A 892 8.56 21.98 3.23
C ALA A 892 7.84 23.29 2.83
N LYS A 893 8.63 24.36 2.61
CA LYS A 893 8.18 25.71 2.20
C LYS A 893 8.70 26.08 0.81
N GLY A 894 8.10 27.09 0.19
CA GLY A 894 8.43 27.52 -1.18
C GLY A 894 7.46 26.97 -2.23
N LEU A 895 7.83 27.14 -3.51
CA LEU A 895 7.10 26.64 -4.67
C LEU A 895 7.68 25.28 -5.10
N MET A 896 6.86 24.24 -5.18
CA MET A 896 7.33 22.87 -5.45
C MET A 896 6.31 22.04 -6.25
N GLY A 897 6.79 20.96 -6.87
CA GLY A 897 5.97 19.86 -7.38
C GLY A 897 6.10 18.61 -6.51
N PRO A 898 5.36 17.52 -6.79
CA PRO A 898 5.30 16.32 -5.95
C PRO A 898 6.51 15.39 -6.16
N PHE A 899 7.73 15.94 -6.15
CA PHE A 899 8.97 15.20 -6.45
C PHE A 899 9.63 14.58 -5.22
N SER A 900 9.35 15.07 -4.01
CA SER A 900 9.92 14.53 -2.77
C SER A 900 9.11 13.33 -2.24
N LYS A 901 9.80 12.36 -1.64
CA LYS A 901 9.20 11.16 -1.05
C LYS A 901 8.22 11.46 0.11
N GLU A 902 8.44 12.59 0.79
CA GLU A 902 7.51 13.19 1.78
C GLU A 902 6.11 13.43 1.18
N ILE A 903 6.05 13.89 -0.08
CA ILE A 903 4.80 14.17 -0.78
C ILE A 903 4.31 12.92 -1.54
N TYR A 904 5.13 12.34 -2.42
CA TYR A 904 4.65 11.28 -3.30
C TYR A 904 4.37 9.96 -2.57
N GLY A 905 5.14 9.62 -1.53
CA GLY A 905 5.03 8.35 -0.81
C GLY A 905 3.66 8.15 -0.17
N PRO A 906 3.21 9.06 0.72
CA PRO A 906 1.89 8.98 1.32
C PRO A 906 0.74 9.09 0.30
N ILE A 907 0.88 9.90 -0.77
CA ILE A 907 -0.16 10.01 -1.80
C ILE A 907 -0.30 8.69 -2.57
N LEU A 908 0.80 8.07 -3.03
CA LEU A 908 0.77 6.80 -3.75
C LEU A 908 0.18 5.65 -2.92
N GLU A 909 0.28 5.70 -1.59
CA GLU A 909 -0.39 4.75 -0.71
C GLU A 909 -1.88 5.07 -0.53
N LYS A 910 -2.23 6.33 -0.26
CA LYS A 910 -3.63 6.77 -0.07
C LYS A 910 -4.48 6.56 -1.35
N ILE A 911 -3.93 6.72 -2.56
CA ILE A 911 -4.70 6.46 -3.81
C ILE A 911 -5.04 4.99 -4.03
N ARG A 912 -4.25 4.04 -3.52
CA ARG A 912 -4.56 2.60 -3.62
C ARG A 912 -5.79 2.24 -2.81
N GLN A 913 -5.97 2.91 -1.66
CA GLN A 913 -7.13 2.76 -0.79
C GLN A 913 -8.41 3.29 -1.46
N GLU A 914 -8.29 4.31 -2.33
CA GLU A 914 -9.36 4.80 -3.22
C GLU A 914 -9.53 3.96 -4.51
N GLY A 915 -8.84 2.81 -4.64
CA GLY A 915 -8.95 1.90 -5.78
C GLY A 915 -8.20 2.33 -7.04
N ILE A 916 -7.32 3.33 -6.97
CA ILE A 916 -6.38 3.66 -8.07
C ILE A 916 -5.16 2.75 -7.91
N LEU A 917 -5.20 1.61 -8.60
CA LEU A 917 -4.14 0.61 -8.60
C LEU A 917 -3.21 0.79 -9.81
N TYR A 918 -1.95 0.40 -9.62
CA TYR A 918 -0.95 0.31 -10.67
C TYR A 918 -0.11 -0.95 -10.48
N THR A 919 0.32 -1.55 -11.58
CA THR A 919 1.12 -2.78 -11.59
C THR A 919 2.52 -2.50 -12.13
N THR A 920 3.52 -3.08 -11.49
CA THR A 920 4.93 -2.97 -11.92
C THR A 920 5.42 -4.32 -12.41
N GLN A 921 6.13 -4.33 -13.53
CA GLN A 921 6.81 -5.50 -14.08
C GLN A 921 8.28 -5.14 -14.36
N SER A 922 9.20 -6.05 -14.00
CA SER A 922 10.64 -5.92 -14.28
C SER A 922 11.10 -7.11 -15.11
N THR A 923 11.97 -6.86 -16.08
CA THR A 923 12.65 -7.90 -16.87
C THR A 923 14.12 -7.54 -17.02
N ILE A 924 15.01 -8.51 -16.81
CA ILE A 924 16.45 -8.33 -17.03
C ILE A 924 16.79 -8.88 -18.41
N LYS A 925 17.49 -8.09 -19.23
CA LYS A 925 18.16 -8.63 -20.41
C LYS A 925 19.60 -8.95 -20.03
N LEU A 926 19.90 -10.24 -19.97
CA LEU A 926 21.25 -10.81 -19.84
C LEU A 926 22.07 -10.56 -21.11
#